data_AF-A0A6A1VM35-F1
#
_entry.id   AF-A0A6A1VM35-F1
#
_cell.length_a   1.000
_cell.length_b   1.000
_cell.length_c   1.000
_cell.angle_alpha   90.00
_cell.angle_beta   90.00
_cell.angle_gamma   90.00
#
_symmetry.space_group_name_H-M   'P 1'
#
loop_
_entity.id
_entity.type
_entity.pdbx_description
1 polymer ?
#
loop_
_entity_poly.entity_id
_entity_poly.type
_entity_poly.pdbx_seq_one_letter_code
_entity_poly.pdbx_strand_id
1 'polypeptide(L)'
;MGTLRSIHSKFPHGASLFLLKGNKQSVFRITVAQERRKGIRMMSANTAGQVIHCKAAVAWEAGKPLKIEEVEVAPPQVMEVRLKILFTSLCHTDVYFWEAKGQTPLFPRIFGHEAGGIVESVGEGVTDLKPGDHVLPVFTGECKECRHCKSEESNMCDLLRINTDRGVMLSDGKTRFSINGQPIYHFVGTSTFSEYTVVHVGCVAKINPAAPLDKVCILSCGISTGLGATLNVAKPKKGSTVAIFGLGAVGLAAAEGARIAGASRIIGVDLNTNRFNEAKKFGVTEFVNPKDHDKPVQEVIAQMTGGGVDRSIECTGSINAMISAFECVHDGWGVAVLVGVPSKDDAFKTHPINVLNERTLKGTFFGNYKPRSDLPSVVEKYMNKELQLEKFITHQVPFSEINKAFDYMLKEFEEKRNRNRGNMDRVAMWHGFLERQPTNPEDGLGQTPLFPRIFGHEAGESVGEGGTDVKPGDHVLPVFIGECKECRQCKSGDSNIEYTVVHVGCVAKINPAAPLDKVCILSCGISTGLGATLNVSKPKKGSTVTIYGLGAVGLAAAEGARMAGTSRIMISMQRVLMKVTNRFGVTEFVNPKDHEKPVQEVISEMTDGGVTGVDRSVECTGSINAMISAFECVHDGWGVAVLVGVPNKDDAFKTHPMNILNERTLKGTFFGNCKPRSDLPSVVEKHMNKEIELEKFITHEVAFTDINKAFEYMLKGESLRCIIRMDA
;
A
#
# COMPACT_ATOMS: atom_id res chain seq x y z
N MET A 1 -28.41 -34.39 -34.01
CA MET A 1 -27.92 -33.40 -34.99
C MET A 1 -28.70 -32.12 -34.76
N GLY A 2 -28.13 -31.14 -34.04
CA GLY A 2 -27.75 -29.82 -34.60
C GLY A 2 -29.00 -29.06 -35.07
N THR A 3 -29.43 -27.93 -34.51
CA THR A 3 -28.71 -26.66 -34.39
C THR A 3 -29.59 -25.67 -33.58
N LEU A 4 -29.00 -24.80 -32.75
CA LEU A 4 -29.72 -23.73 -32.04
C LEU A 4 -29.06 -22.37 -32.39
N ARG A 5 -29.82 -21.44 -32.96
CA ARG A 5 -29.54 -19.99 -32.99
C ARG A 5 -30.84 -19.17 -32.89
N SER A 6 -30.98 -18.53 -31.72
CA SER A 6 -31.42 -17.16 -31.40
C SER A 6 -32.52 -16.43 -32.21
N ILE A 7 -33.56 -15.92 -31.53
CA ILE A 7 -33.82 -14.47 -31.21
C ILE A 7 -35.29 -14.23 -30.80
N HIS A 8 -35.43 -13.43 -29.74
CA HIS A 8 -36.56 -12.73 -29.09
C HIS A 8 -37.95 -12.57 -29.77
N SER A 9 -39.05 -12.67 -28.98
CA SER A 9 -39.72 -11.55 -28.26
C SER A 9 -41.21 -11.78 -27.94
N LYS A 10 -41.67 -11.10 -26.86
CA LYS A 10 -43.04 -10.65 -26.47
C LYS A 10 -43.83 -11.42 -25.37
N PHE A 11 -44.05 -10.69 -24.27
CA PHE A 11 -44.97 -10.72 -23.10
C PHE A 11 -46.35 -11.43 -23.23
N PRO A 12 -47.19 -11.53 -22.17
CA PRO A 12 -46.99 -11.68 -20.70
C PRO A 12 -47.94 -12.75 -20.05
N HIS A 13 -47.78 -12.98 -18.74
CA HIS A 13 -48.74 -13.63 -17.79
C HIS A 13 -48.93 -15.16 -17.87
N GLY A 14 -48.83 -15.82 -16.72
CA GLY A 14 -49.33 -17.19 -16.54
C GLY A 14 -48.59 -18.00 -15.47
N ALA A 15 -48.85 -17.72 -14.20
CA ALA A 15 -48.55 -18.66 -13.13
C ALA A 15 -49.40 -19.93 -13.33
N SER A 16 -48.77 -21.10 -13.39
CA SER A 16 -49.48 -22.39 -13.36
C SER A 16 -49.52 -22.90 -11.92
N LEU A 17 -50.73 -22.89 -11.36
CA LEU A 17 -51.07 -23.38 -10.03
C LEU A 17 -51.49 -24.86 -10.14
N PHE A 18 -50.77 -25.77 -9.47
CA PHE A 18 -51.21 -27.15 -9.28
C PHE A 18 -52.30 -27.19 -8.21
N LEU A 19 -53.49 -27.67 -8.58
CA LEU A 19 -54.61 -27.94 -7.68
C LEU A 19 -54.51 -29.36 -7.11
N LEU A 20 -54.46 -29.48 -5.77
CA LEU A 20 -54.85 -30.68 -5.05
C LEU A 20 -55.92 -30.29 -4.01
N LYS A 21 -57.10 -30.91 -4.14
CA LYS A 21 -58.25 -30.77 -3.24
C LYS A 21 -58.01 -31.55 -1.95
N GLY A 22 -58.36 -30.96 -0.80
CA GLY A 22 -58.51 -31.65 0.48
C GLY A 22 -59.12 -30.75 1.56
N ASN A 23 -60.37 -31.03 1.93
CA ASN A 23 -61.18 -30.35 2.93
C ASN A 23 -60.60 -30.38 4.35
N LYS A 24 -60.68 -29.26 5.10
CA LYS A 24 -61.51 -29.11 6.31
C LYS A 24 -61.45 -27.68 6.86
N GLN A 25 -62.60 -27.25 7.37
CA GLN A 25 -62.91 -25.93 7.92
C GLN A 25 -62.14 -25.61 9.21
N SER A 26 -61.65 -24.37 9.33
CA SER A 26 -61.72 -23.60 10.57
C SER A 26 -61.62 -22.12 10.25
N VAL A 27 -62.65 -21.39 10.68
CA VAL A 27 -62.92 -19.98 10.42
C VAL A 27 -61.99 -19.11 11.29
N PHE A 28 -61.16 -18.26 10.67
CA PHE A 28 -60.67 -17.03 11.30
C PHE A 28 -61.09 -15.84 10.42
N ARG A 29 -61.97 -15.02 10.98
CA ARG A 29 -62.50 -13.80 10.39
C ARG A 29 -61.40 -12.73 10.49
N ILE A 30 -60.74 -12.41 9.38
CA ILE A 30 -59.93 -11.18 9.26
C ILE A 30 -60.79 -10.17 8.51
N THR A 31 -61.30 -9.19 9.25
CA THR A 31 -61.94 -8.00 8.70
C THR A 31 -60.85 -7.17 8.04
N VAL A 32 -60.73 -7.22 6.72
CA VAL A 32 -59.90 -6.27 5.96
C VAL A 32 -60.71 -4.98 5.81
N ALA A 33 -60.41 -4.00 6.65
CA ALA A 33 -60.84 -2.63 6.42
C ALA A 33 -60.16 -2.13 5.13
N GLN A 34 -60.96 -1.91 4.09
CA GLN A 34 -60.57 -1.12 2.92
C GLN A 34 -60.38 0.33 3.37
N GLU A 35 -59.15 0.69 3.77
CA GLU A 35 -58.78 2.09 3.81
C GLU A 35 -58.50 2.58 2.38
N ARG A 36 -59.34 3.52 1.97
CA ARG A 36 -59.23 4.30 0.75
C ARG A 36 -57.81 4.86 0.64
N ARG A 37 -57.07 4.43 -0.39
CA ARG A 37 -55.90 5.15 -0.91
C ARG A 37 -56.33 6.56 -1.32
N LYS A 38 -56.28 7.52 -0.39
CA LYS A 38 -56.17 8.93 -0.73
C LYS A 38 -54.79 9.10 -1.35
N GLY A 39 -54.74 9.22 -2.67
CA GLY A 39 -53.55 9.66 -3.37
C GLY A 39 -53.16 11.05 -2.88
N ILE A 40 -52.17 11.11 -2.00
CA ILE A 40 -51.38 12.31 -1.80
C ILE A 40 -50.45 12.38 -3.01
N ARG A 41 -50.93 13.02 -4.08
CA ARG A 41 -50.05 13.58 -5.10
C ARG A 41 -49.37 14.79 -4.44
N MET A 42 -48.32 14.54 -3.65
CA MET A 42 -47.41 15.58 -3.22
C MET A 42 -46.77 16.12 -4.50
N MET A 43 -47.26 17.27 -4.97
CA MET A 43 -46.47 18.10 -5.88
C MET A 43 -45.24 18.52 -5.09
N SER A 44 -44.11 17.81 -5.23
CA SER A 44 -42.84 18.36 -4.78
C SER A 44 -42.62 19.62 -5.60
N ALA A 45 -42.61 20.79 -4.97
CA ALA A 45 -42.14 21.99 -5.62
C ALA A 45 -40.76 21.67 -6.22
N ASN A 46 -40.59 21.93 -7.52
CA ASN A 46 -39.32 21.68 -8.19
C ASN A 46 -38.29 22.66 -7.65
N THR A 47 -37.39 22.19 -6.78
CA THR A 47 -36.34 23.01 -6.14
C THR A 47 -35.10 23.20 -7.04
N ALA A 48 -35.09 22.59 -8.24
CA ALA A 48 -33.98 22.72 -9.19
C ALA A 48 -33.77 24.19 -9.59
N GLY A 49 -32.52 24.63 -9.57
CA GLY A 49 -32.14 26.01 -9.90
C GLY A 49 -32.48 27.05 -8.82
N GLN A 50 -33.09 26.65 -7.70
CA GLN A 50 -33.43 27.54 -6.58
C GLN A 50 -32.52 27.30 -5.38
N VAL A 51 -32.38 28.31 -4.51
CA VAL A 51 -31.76 28.14 -3.18
C VAL A 51 -32.68 27.29 -2.31
N ILE A 52 -32.10 26.34 -1.57
CA ILE A 52 -32.83 25.54 -0.56
C ILE A 52 -32.45 26.03 0.83
N HIS A 53 -33.45 26.27 1.68
CA HIS A 53 -33.24 26.45 3.12
C HIS A 53 -33.39 25.10 3.81
N CYS A 54 -32.39 24.68 4.57
CA CYS A 54 -32.42 23.40 5.29
C CYS A 54 -31.57 23.41 6.55
N LYS A 55 -31.69 22.38 7.39
CA LYS A 55 -30.87 22.25 8.59
C LYS A 55 -29.47 21.73 8.28
N ALA A 56 -28.46 22.33 8.91
CA ALA A 56 -27.09 21.83 8.92
C ALA A 56 -26.45 21.98 10.30
N ALA A 57 -25.45 21.15 10.59
CA ALA A 57 -24.64 21.26 11.79
C ALA A 57 -23.37 22.07 11.48
N VAL A 58 -23.36 23.33 11.89
CA VAL A 58 -22.30 24.29 11.60
C VAL A 58 -21.31 24.33 12.75
N ALA A 59 -20.03 24.15 12.42
CA ALA A 59 -18.93 24.45 13.33
C ALA A 59 -18.53 25.91 13.14
N TRP A 60 -18.77 26.73 14.16
CA TRP A 60 -18.39 28.14 14.16
C TRP A 60 -16.94 28.36 14.56
N GLU A 61 -16.42 27.49 15.43
CA GLU A 61 -15.09 27.59 16.03
C GLU A 61 -14.52 26.18 16.27
N ALA A 62 -13.19 26.08 16.31
CA ALA A 62 -12.50 24.83 16.59
C ALA A 62 -12.86 24.26 17.97
N GLY A 63 -13.20 22.98 18.03
CA GLY A 63 -13.48 22.25 19.27
C GLY A 63 -14.72 22.70 20.04
N LYS A 64 -15.53 23.61 19.48
CA LYS A 64 -16.81 24.01 20.08
C LYS A 64 -17.96 23.15 19.56
N PRO A 65 -18.99 22.85 20.38
CA PRO A 65 -20.15 22.08 19.93
C PRO A 65 -20.75 22.64 18.64
N LEU A 66 -21.14 21.74 17.73
CA LEU A 66 -21.80 22.10 16.48
C LEU A 66 -23.15 22.72 16.78
N LYS A 67 -23.53 23.77 16.03
CA LYS A 67 -24.88 24.36 16.13
C LYS A 67 -25.74 23.88 14.98
N ILE A 68 -26.96 23.45 15.28
CA ILE A 68 -27.97 23.18 14.25
C ILE A 68 -28.55 24.51 13.81
N GLU A 69 -28.19 24.92 12.60
CA GLU A 69 -28.61 26.19 11.99
C GLU A 69 -29.48 25.90 10.75
N GLU A 70 -30.33 26.85 10.38
CA GLU A 70 -30.91 26.89 9.04
C GLU A 70 -29.93 27.56 8.08
N VAL A 71 -29.55 26.87 7.01
CA VAL A 71 -28.57 27.32 6.02
C VAL A 71 -29.19 27.44 4.64
N GLU A 72 -28.67 28.35 3.83
CA GLU A 72 -28.96 28.49 2.41
C GLU A 72 -28.03 27.60 1.59
N VAL A 73 -28.58 26.69 0.79
CA VAL A 73 -27.84 25.82 -0.13
C VAL A 73 -28.11 26.26 -1.56
N ALA A 74 -27.11 26.86 -2.18
CA ALA A 74 -27.15 27.31 -3.58
C ALA A 74 -27.41 26.12 -4.54
N PRO A 75 -28.00 26.37 -5.72
CA PRO A 75 -28.13 25.35 -6.76
C PRO A 75 -26.76 24.89 -7.27
N PRO A 76 -26.64 23.65 -7.79
CA PRO A 76 -25.40 23.15 -8.35
C PRO A 76 -25.05 23.90 -9.66
N GLN A 77 -23.77 24.24 -9.82
CA GLN A 77 -23.22 24.82 -11.04
C GLN A 77 -22.63 23.74 -11.97
N VAL A 78 -21.88 24.15 -12.99
CA VAL A 78 -21.21 23.26 -13.94
C VAL A 78 -20.43 22.14 -13.25
N MET A 79 -20.68 20.90 -13.66
CA MET A 79 -20.07 19.67 -13.12
C MET A 79 -20.29 19.45 -11.61
N GLU A 80 -21.34 20.05 -11.03
CA GLU A 80 -21.77 19.85 -9.65
C GLU A 80 -23.11 19.11 -9.58
N VAL A 81 -23.35 18.47 -8.44
CA VAL A 81 -24.62 17.83 -8.13
C VAL A 81 -25.05 18.20 -6.72
N ARG A 82 -26.35 18.47 -6.55
CA ARG A 82 -26.95 18.70 -5.24
C ARG A 82 -27.65 17.45 -4.76
N LEU A 83 -27.31 17.01 -3.57
CA LEU A 83 -27.77 15.78 -2.95
C LEU A 83 -28.67 16.10 -1.76
N LYS A 84 -29.78 15.38 -1.64
CA LYS A 84 -30.52 15.25 -0.39
C LYS A 84 -29.87 14.13 0.43
N ILE A 85 -29.25 14.49 1.55
CA ILE A 85 -28.65 13.53 2.46
C ILE A 85 -29.74 12.94 3.35
N LEU A 86 -29.82 11.61 3.41
CA LEU A 86 -30.77 10.91 4.26
C LEU A 86 -30.11 10.33 5.50
N PHE A 87 -28.87 9.87 5.36
CA PHE A 87 -28.08 9.32 6.46
C PHE A 87 -26.63 9.78 6.32
N THR A 88 -26.00 10.12 7.44
CA THR A 88 -24.58 10.43 7.52
C THR A 88 -23.99 9.78 8.76
N SER A 89 -22.80 9.20 8.63
CA SER A 89 -21.97 8.77 9.76
C SER A 89 -20.86 9.79 10.01
N LEU A 90 -20.20 9.64 11.16
CA LEU A 90 -19.02 10.42 11.52
C LEU A 90 -17.87 9.48 11.83
N CYS A 91 -16.64 9.96 11.66
CA CYS A 91 -15.46 9.23 12.08
C CYS A 91 -14.40 10.14 12.70
N HIS A 92 -13.25 9.56 13.06
CA HIS A 92 -12.14 10.28 13.69
C HIS A 92 -11.64 11.46 12.84
N THR A 93 -11.77 11.39 11.51
CA THR A 93 -11.39 12.48 10.60
C THR A 93 -12.20 13.75 10.88
N ASP A 94 -13.52 13.64 11.06
CA ASP A 94 -14.37 14.81 11.36
C ASP A 94 -13.96 15.45 12.69
N VAL A 95 -13.70 14.64 13.72
CA VAL A 95 -13.25 15.10 15.04
C VAL A 95 -11.89 15.80 14.95
N TYR A 96 -10.93 15.21 14.24
CA TYR A 96 -9.58 15.75 14.11
C TYR A 96 -9.58 17.14 13.47
N PHE A 97 -10.34 17.34 12.39
CA PHE A 97 -10.44 18.65 11.75
C PHE A 97 -11.34 19.63 12.51
N TRP A 98 -12.36 19.13 13.22
CA TRP A 98 -13.18 19.95 14.11
C TRP A 98 -12.38 20.53 15.27
N GLU A 99 -11.47 19.76 15.87
CA GLU A 99 -10.55 20.26 16.91
C GLU A 99 -9.47 21.22 16.35
N ALA A 100 -9.25 21.22 15.02
CA ALA A 100 -8.22 21.99 14.31
C ALA A 100 -6.79 21.80 14.86
N LYS A 101 -6.48 20.65 15.45
CA LYS A 101 -5.15 20.37 16.01
C LYS A 101 -4.15 20.06 14.89
N GLY A 102 -3.13 20.90 14.76
CA GLY A 102 -2.05 20.69 13.78
C GLY A 102 -2.47 20.95 12.32
N GLN A 103 -3.61 21.60 12.10
CA GLN A 103 -4.14 21.97 10.79
C GLN A 103 -4.39 23.48 10.72
N THR A 104 -4.40 24.04 9.52
CA THR A 104 -4.82 25.43 9.31
C THR A 104 -6.33 25.53 9.60
N PRO A 105 -6.77 26.29 10.61
CA PRO A 105 -8.18 26.39 10.93
C PRO A 105 -8.97 27.06 9.79
N LEU A 106 -10.10 26.46 9.39
CA LEU A 106 -11.04 27.07 8.44
C LEU A 106 -12.47 26.93 8.97
N PHE A 107 -13.03 28.06 9.42
CA PHE A 107 -14.34 28.18 10.04
C PHE A 107 -15.02 29.50 9.60
N PRO A 108 -16.36 29.60 9.58
CA PRO A 108 -17.33 28.55 9.89
C PRO A 108 -17.41 27.48 8.79
N ARG A 109 -17.69 26.23 9.15
CA ARG A 109 -17.64 25.07 8.23
C ARG A 109 -18.70 24.02 8.58
N ILE A 110 -19.18 23.31 7.55
CA ILE A 110 -20.01 22.11 7.72
C ILE A 110 -19.15 20.87 7.47
N PHE A 111 -19.01 20.00 8.47
CA PHE A 111 -18.24 18.75 8.41
C PHE A 111 -19.04 17.58 7.80
N GLY A 112 -18.51 16.36 7.87
CA GLY A 112 -19.15 15.14 7.38
C GLY A 112 -18.66 14.75 5.99
N HIS A 113 -18.27 13.48 5.86
CA HIS A 113 -17.76 12.89 4.61
C HIS A 113 -18.20 11.44 4.37
N GLU A 114 -19.10 10.93 5.22
CA GLU A 114 -19.66 9.60 5.10
C GLU A 114 -21.18 9.71 5.06
N ALA A 115 -21.80 9.46 3.90
CA ALA A 115 -23.24 9.64 3.75
C ALA A 115 -23.86 8.81 2.64
N GLY A 116 -25.17 8.63 2.74
CA GLY A 116 -26.05 8.10 1.69
C GLY A 116 -27.17 9.08 1.40
N GLY A 117 -27.42 9.33 0.13
CA GLY A 117 -28.39 10.32 -0.30
C GLY A 117 -29.02 10.04 -1.66
N ILE A 118 -29.87 10.97 -2.07
CA ILE A 118 -30.57 10.94 -3.34
C ILE A 118 -30.23 12.23 -4.10
N VAL A 119 -29.93 12.13 -5.39
CA VAL A 119 -29.71 13.30 -6.24
C VAL A 119 -31.00 14.13 -6.28
N GLU A 120 -30.91 15.41 -5.90
CA GLU A 120 -32.03 16.35 -6.01
C GLU A 120 -31.99 17.08 -7.35
N SER A 121 -30.85 17.68 -7.71
CA SER A 121 -30.64 18.35 -8.98
C SER A 121 -29.18 18.24 -9.43
N VAL A 122 -28.96 18.40 -10.73
CA VAL A 122 -27.63 18.37 -11.37
C VAL A 122 -27.38 19.71 -12.05
N GLY A 123 -26.13 20.15 -12.06
CA GLY A 123 -25.73 21.33 -12.82
C GLY A 123 -25.34 21.01 -14.25
N GLU A 124 -24.92 22.04 -14.99
CA GLU A 124 -24.55 21.93 -16.40
C GLU A 124 -23.41 20.92 -16.63
N GLY A 125 -23.47 20.15 -17.73
CA GLY A 125 -22.44 19.18 -18.11
C GLY A 125 -22.51 17.81 -17.40
N VAL A 126 -23.32 17.67 -16.36
CA VAL A 126 -23.58 16.38 -15.71
C VAL A 126 -24.49 15.52 -16.58
N THR A 127 -24.00 14.36 -17.00
CA THR A 127 -24.71 13.49 -17.97
C THR A 127 -25.01 12.09 -17.43
N ASP A 128 -24.31 11.63 -16.39
CA ASP A 128 -24.39 10.26 -15.88
C ASP A 128 -25.21 10.11 -14.58
N LEU A 129 -25.62 11.25 -13.99
CA LEU A 129 -26.53 11.33 -12.84
C LEU A 129 -27.79 12.09 -13.21
N LYS A 130 -28.90 11.75 -12.58
CA LYS A 130 -30.18 12.48 -12.68
C LYS A 130 -30.90 12.54 -11.34
N PRO A 131 -31.83 13.50 -11.14
CA PRO A 131 -32.70 13.53 -9.97
C PRO A 131 -33.34 12.17 -9.67
N GLY A 132 -33.31 11.76 -8.41
CA GLY A 132 -33.82 10.47 -7.93
C GLY A 132 -32.81 9.32 -7.93
N ASP A 133 -31.63 9.46 -8.52
CA ASP A 133 -30.58 8.44 -8.40
C ASP A 133 -30.07 8.36 -6.93
N HIS A 134 -29.89 7.14 -6.42
CA HIS A 134 -29.30 6.90 -5.10
C HIS A 134 -27.78 6.91 -5.19
N VAL A 135 -27.13 7.60 -4.26
CA VAL A 135 -25.70 7.88 -4.36
C VAL A 135 -24.98 7.91 -3.01
N LEU A 136 -23.67 7.71 -3.09
CA LEU A 136 -22.72 7.95 -2.01
C LEU A 136 -21.75 9.08 -2.43
N PRO A 137 -21.73 10.23 -1.74
CA PRO A 137 -20.63 11.18 -1.88
C PRO A 137 -19.36 10.61 -1.23
N VAL A 138 -18.21 10.84 -1.86
CA VAL A 138 -16.89 10.38 -1.42
C VAL A 138 -15.92 11.56 -1.46
N PHE A 139 -15.03 11.69 -0.48
CA PHE A 139 -14.07 12.81 -0.35
C PHE A 139 -12.97 12.85 -1.42
N THR A 140 -12.95 11.85 -2.29
CA THR A 140 -12.10 11.80 -3.49
C THR A 140 -12.95 11.33 -4.67
N GLY A 141 -12.51 11.60 -5.90
CA GLY A 141 -13.33 11.38 -7.08
C GLY A 141 -12.56 10.97 -8.33
N GLU A 142 -13.30 10.92 -9.44
CA GLU A 142 -12.80 10.55 -10.76
C GLU A 142 -13.23 11.57 -11.81
N CYS A 143 -12.25 12.28 -12.39
CA CYS A 143 -12.49 13.18 -13.53
C CYS A 143 -12.53 12.45 -14.88
N LYS A 144 -12.15 11.15 -14.92
CA LYS A 144 -12.06 10.29 -16.12
C LYS A 144 -11.03 10.69 -17.17
N GLU A 145 -10.47 11.90 -17.10
CA GLU A 145 -9.54 12.41 -18.12
C GLU A 145 -8.06 12.38 -17.74
N CYS A 146 -7.74 12.48 -16.45
CA CYS A 146 -6.34 12.51 -15.99
C CYS A 146 -5.65 11.15 -16.08
N ARG A 147 -4.31 11.13 -15.98
CA ARG A 147 -3.51 9.89 -16.11
C ARG A 147 -3.88 8.86 -15.04
N HIS A 148 -4.12 9.31 -13.81
CA HIS A 148 -4.55 8.45 -12.70
C HIS A 148 -5.90 7.80 -13.00
N CYS A 149 -6.88 8.57 -13.49
CA CYS A 149 -8.20 8.04 -13.83
C CYS A 149 -8.15 7.03 -14.99
N LYS A 150 -7.28 7.26 -15.98
CA LYS A 150 -7.09 6.36 -17.13
C LYS A 150 -6.27 5.11 -16.81
N SER A 151 -5.44 5.15 -15.77
CA SER A 151 -4.63 4.02 -15.31
C SER A 151 -5.44 3.05 -14.44
N GLU A 152 -5.27 1.74 -14.62
CA GLU A 152 -5.83 0.74 -13.70
C GLU A 152 -5.04 0.60 -12.38
N GLU A 153 -3.88 1.26 -12.28
CA GLU A 153 -2.97 1.08 -11.13
C GLU A 153 -3.15 2.13 -10.03
N SER A 154 -4.00 3.14 -10.20
CA SER A 154 -4.21 4.19 -9.19
C SER A 154 -5.65 4.70 -9.15
N ASN A 155 -6.06 5.15 -7.96
CA ASN A 155 -7.32 5.85 -7.73
C ASN A 155 -7.16 7.35 -7.43
N MET A 156 -5.95 7.91 -7.51
CA MET A 156 -5.64 9.27 -7.04
C MET A 156 -5.83 10.35 -8.11
N CYS A 157 -7.07 10.65 -8.49
CA CYS A 157 -7.38 11.65 -9.52
C CYS A 157 -6.71 13.02 -9.31
N ASP A 158 -5.96 13.52 -10.29
CA ASP A 158 -5.26 14.83 -10.19
C ASP A 158 -6.17 16.02 -9.81
N LEU A 159 -7.40 16.04 -10.33
CA LEU A 159 -8.34 17.15 -10.13
C LEU A 159 -9.16 17.02 -8.85
N LEU A 160 -9.56 15.80 -8.52
CA LEU A 160 -10.55 15.48 -7.47
C LEU A 160 -9.97 14.64 -6.34
N ARG A 161 -8.64 14.51 -6.25
CA ARG A 161 -7.95 14.01 -5.05
C ARG A 161 -8.36 14.85 -3.84
N ILE A 162 -8.34 14.23 -2.67
CA ILE A 162 -8.61 14.93 -1.41
C ILE A 162 -7.70 16.16 -1.30
N ASN A 163 -8.27 17.28 -0.89
CA ASN A 163 -7.54 18.49 -0.55
C ASN A 163 -8.15 19.04 0.74
N THR A 164 -7.38 19.02 1.82
CA THR A 164 -7.83 19.39 3.17
C THR A 164 -7.97 20.90 3.36
N ASP A 165 -7.27 21.68 2.54
CA ASP A 165 -7.28 23.14 2.57
C ASP A 165 -8.41 23.72 1.70
N ARG A 166 -8.95 22.93 0.76
CA ARG A 166 -10.05 23.34 -0.11
C ARG A 166 -11.38 23.39 0.65
N GLY A 167 -11.86 24.62 0.90
CA GLY A 167 -13.19 24.88 1.48
C GLY A 167 -14.26 25.33 0.49
N VAL A 168 -13.96 25.34 -0.80
CA VAL A 168 -14.80 25.93 -1.87
C VAL A 168 -14.90 25.01 -3.09
N MET A 169 -15.85 25.31 -3.98
CA MET A 169 -16.03 24.58 -5.23
C MET A 169 -14.98 24.98 -6.27
N LEU A 170 -14.55 24.01 -7.09
CA LEU A 170 -13.59 24.24 -8.18
C LEU A 170 -14.11 25.14 -9.31
N SER A 171 -15.43 25.19 -9.55
CA SER A 171 -16.00 25.89 -10.71
C SER A 171 -15.84 27.41 -10.63
N ASP A 172 -16.00 27.97 -9.43
CA ASP A 172 -16.06 29.42 -9.21
C ASP A 172 -15.26 29.89 -7.98
N GLY A 173 -14.62 28.97 -7.25
CA GLY A 173 -13.87 29.29 -6.03
C GLY A 173 -14.75 29.76 -4.87
N LYS A 174 -16.07 29.49 -4.89
CA LYS A 174 -17.02 29.92 -3.85
C LYS A 174 -17.62 28.76 -3.08
N THR A 175 -18.26 29.07 -1.95
CA THR A 175 -19.06 28.10 -1.20
C THR A 175 -20.42 27.87 -1.88
N ARG A 176 -21.14 26.84 -1.43
CA ARG A 176 -22.56 26.62 -1.78
C ARG A 176 -23.47 26.78 -0.55
N PHE A 177 -22.87 27.04 0.60
CA PHE A 177 -23.55 27.28 1.86
C PHE A 177 -23.38 28.73 2.29
N SER A 178 -24.46 29.34 2.76
CA SER A 178 -24.46 30.64 3.44
C SER A 178 -25.48 30.71 4.57
N ILE A 179 -25.26 31.65 5.49
CA ILE A 179 -26.25 32.10 6.48
C ILE A 179 -26.30 33.62 6.39
N ASN A 180 -27.45 34.19 6.01
CA ASN A 180 -27.62 35.65 5.85
C ASN A 180 -26.52 36.29 4.97
N GLY A 181 -26.13 35.60 3.88
CA GLY A 181 -25.05 36.04 2.98
C GLY A 181 -23.63 35.80 3.50
N GLN A 182 -23.41 35.36 4.74
CA GLN A 182 -22.10 34.94 5.23
C GLN A 182 -21.75 33.55 4.68
N PRO A 183 -20.62 33.36 3.98
CA PRO A 183 -20.21 32.05 3.48
C PRO A 183 -19.90 31.04 4.59
N ILE A 184 -20.36 29.80 4.41
CA ILE A 184 -19.98 28.65 5.24
C ILE A 184 -19.15 27.68 4.39
N TYR A 185 -17.96 27.32 4.86
CA TYR A 185 -17.02 26.53 4.08
C TYR A 185 -17.41 25.06 3.98
N HIS A 186 -17.06 24.46 2.86
CA HIS A 186 -17.13 23.02 2.64
C HIS A 186 -15.99 22.29 3.36
N PHE A 187 -16.20 20.99 3.58
CA PHE A 187 -15.24 20.06 4.17
C PHE A 187 -14.99 18.90 3.20
N VAL A 188 -13.73 18.74 2.79
CA VAL A 188 -13.20 17.67 1.90
C VAL A 188 -14.06 17.35 0.66
N GLY A 189 -14.83 18.34 0.18
CA GLY A 189 -15.69 18.21 -0.99
C GLY A 189 -17.00 17.43 -0.77
N THR A 190 -17.43 17.25 0.49
CA THR A 190 -18.64 16.46 0.82
C THR A 190 -19.64 17.21 1.71
N SER A 191 -19.21 17.74 2.86
CA SER A 191 -20.04 18.46 3.85
C SER A 191 -21.42 17.82 4.14
N THR A 192 -21.41 16.58 4.60
CA THR A 192 -22.62 15.76 4.74
C THR A 192 -23.39 15.96 6.04
N PHE A 193 -22.90 16.78 6.98
CA PHE A 193 -23.67 17.19 8.15
C PHE A 193 -24.67 18.30 7.81
N SER A 194 -25.48 18.06 6.78
CA SER A 194 -26.53 18.94 6.25
C SER A 194 -27.58 18.10 5.54
N GLU A 195 -28.85 18.50 5.59
CA GLU A 195 -29.93 17.82 4.85
C GLU A 195 -29.73 17.90 3.32
N TYR A 196 -29.08 18.96 2.84
CA TYR A 196 -28.68 19.11 1.45
C TYR A 196 -27.21 19.54 1.34
N THR A 197 -26.50 18.98 0.36
CA THR A 197 -25.11 19.37 0.05
C THR A 197 -24.87 19.44 -1.45
N VAL A 198 -23.86 20.18 -1.86
CA VAL A 198 -23.43 20.29 -3.26
C VAL A 198 -22.00 19.79 -3.37
N VAL A 199 -21.76 18.88 -4.30
CA VAL A 199 -20.48 18.19 -4.48
C VAL A 199 -20.12 18.11 -5.97
N HIS A 200 -18.85 17.90 -6.28
CA HIS A 200 -18.42 17.64 -7.66
C HIS A 200 -18.97 16.29 -8.14
N VAL A 201 -19.50 16.23 -9.36
CA VAL A 201 -20.08 15.00 -9.94
C VAL A 201 -19.08 13.83 -9.93
N GLY A 202 -17.79 14.13 -10.10
CA GLY A 202 -16.73 13.13 -10.07
C GLY A 202 -16.52 12.47 -8.69
N CYS A 203 -17.05 13.04 -7.62
CA CYS A 203 -16.97 12.55 -6.25
C CYS A 203 -18.22 11.76 -5.81
N VAL A 204 -19.12 11.42 -6.74
CA VAL A 204 -20.42 10.81 -6.41
C VAL A 204 -20.57 9.45 -7.06
N ALA A 205 -20.59 8.40 -6.24
CA ALA A 205 -20.83 7.04 -6.69
C ALA A 205 -22.34 6.77 -6.80
N LYS A 206 -22.80 6.42 -7.99
CA LYS A 206 -24.17 5.95 -8.21
C LYS A 206 -24.31 4.50 -7.80
N ILE A 207 -25.28 4.20 -6.95
CA ILE A 207 -25.43 2.87 -6.36
C ILE A 207 -26.80 2.27 -6.66
N ASN A 208 -26.96 1.00 -6.26
CA ASN A 208 -28.23 0.30 -6.32
C ASN A 208 -29.31 1.04 -5.52
N PRO A 209 -30.43 1.43 -6.14
CA PRO A 209 -31.50 2.16 -5.43
C PRO A 209 -32.20 1.32 -4.36
N ALA A 210 -32.07 -0.01 -4.40
CA ALA A 210 -32.60 -0.90 -3.36
C ALA A 210 -31.67 -0.99 -2.13
N ALA A 211 -30.45 -0.44 -2.19
CA ALA A 211 -29.52 -0.48 -1.08
C ALA A 211 -30.01 0.41 0.08
N PRO A 212 -30.03 -0.11 1.33
CA PRO A 212 -30.42 0.66 2.50
C PRO A 212 -29.37 1.72 2.83
N LEU A 213 -29.70 3.00 2.57
CA LEU A 213 -28.79 4.13 2.73
C LEU A 213 -28.32 4.34 4.18
N ASP A 214 -29.05 3.85 5.18
CA ASP A 214 -28.65 3.86 6.59
C ASP A 214 -27.56 2.84 6.93
N LYS A 215 -27.25 1.92 6.00
CA LYS A 215 -26.17 0.94 6.13
C LYS A 215 -25.00 1.27 5.21
N VAL A 216 -25.27 1.58 3.95
CA VAL A 216 -24.20 1.74 2.95
C VAL A 216 -23.48 3.09 3.04
N CYS A 217 -23.98 4.06 3.82
CA CYS A 217 -23.32 5.35 4.03
C CYS A 217 -21.88 5.25 4.58
N ILE A 218 -21.59 4.22 5.38
CA ILE A 218 -20.25 3.98 5.95
C ILE A 218 -19.23 3.46 4.93
N LEU A 219 -19.67 3.10 3.71
CA LEU A 219 -18.77 2.70 2.62
C LEU A 219 -18.05 3.89 1.96
N SER A 220 -18.45 5.13 2.25
CA SER A 220 -17.79 6.33 1.71
C SER A 220 -16.41 6.62 2.32
N CYS A 221 -15.97 5.87 3.35
CA CYS A 221 -14.66 6.08 3.98
C CYS A 221 -14.06 4.79 4.56
N GLY A 222 -14.03 4.65 5.90
CA GLY A 222 -13.14 3.73 6.60
C GLY A 222 -13.34 2.25 6.24
N ILE A 223 -14.58 1.84 5.95
CA ILE A 223 -14.88 0.43 5.62
C ILE A 223 -14.30 0.06 4.26
N SER A 224 -14.53 0.87 3.23
CA SER A 224 -13.94 0.65 1.91
C SER A 224 -12.42 0.75 1.95
N THR A 225 -11.88 1.66 2.76
CA THR A 225 -10.44 1.80 2.96
C THR A 225 -9.81 0.50 3.50
N GLY A 226 -10.31 -0.05 4.60
CA GLY A 226 -9.75 -1.28 5.18
C GLY A 226 -9.98 -2.53 4.31
N LEU A 227 -11.18 -2.63 3.71
CA LEU A 227 -11.53 -3.72 2.81
C LEU A 227 -10.62 -3.73 1.58
N GLY A 228 -10.46 -2.58 0.92
CA GLY A 228 -9.61 -2.43 -0.26
C GLY A 228 -8.13 -2.54 0.05
N ALA A 229 -7.66 -2.02 1.19
CA ALA A 229 -6.28 -2.23 1.65
C ALA A 229 -5.91 -3.73 1.66
N THR A 230 -6.87 -4.57 2.06
CA THR A 230 -6.66 -6.01 2.11
C THR A 230 -6.90 -6.68 0.76
N LEU A 231 -8.05 -6.46 0.12
CA LEU A 231 -8.45 -7.17 -1.10
C LEU A 231 -7.75 -6.66 -2.36
N ASN A 232 -7.48 -5.35 -2.47
CA ASN A 232 -6.91 -4.74 -3.67
C ASN A 232 -5.38 -4.58 -3.58
N VAL A 233 -4.86 -4.32 -2.38
CA VAL A 233 -3.44 -3.95 -2.20
C VAL A 233 -2.60 -5.08 -1.60
N ALA A 234 -2.98 -5.58 -0.42
CA ALA A 234 -2.28 -6.69 0.23
C ALA A 234 -2.47 -8.00 -0.56
N LYS A 235 -3.68 -8.26 -1.06
CA LYS A 235 -4.03 -9.46 -1.85
C LYS A 235 -3.50 -10.75 -1.20
N PRO A 236 -3.88 -11.06 0.06
CA PRO A 236 -3.50 -12.32 0.68
C PRO A 236 -4.01 -13.49 -0.15
N LYS A 237 -3.22 -14.56 -0.24
CA LYS A 237 -3.68 -15.81 -0.86
C LYS A 237 -4.55 -16.56 0.13
N LYS A 238 -5.42 -17.44 -0.37
CA LYS A 238 -6.14 -18.38 0.50
C LYS A 238 -5.13 -19.16 1.35
N GLY A 239 -5.39 -19.26 2.65
CA GLY A 239 -4.52 -19.91 3.62
C GLY A 239 -3.45 -19.01 4.23
N SER A 240 -3.30 -17.75 3.78
CA SER A 240 -2.29 -16.83 4.31
C SER A 240 -2.51 -16.46 5.78
N THR A 241 -1.43 -16.06 6.44
CA THR A 241 -1.44 -15.41 7.76
C THR A 241 -1.43 -13.89 7.59
N VAL A 242 -2.34 -13.20 8.26
CA VAL A 242 -2.49 -11.74 8.16
C VAL A 242 -2.43 -11.08 9.54
N ALA A 243 -1.57 -10.08 9.73
CA ALA A 243 -1.58 -9.23 10.93
C ALA A 243 -2.29 -7.90 10.67
N ILE A 244 -3.10 -7.43 11.63
CA ILE A 244 -3.85 -6.18 11.53
C ILE A 244 -3.54 -5.33 12.75
N PHE A 245 -2.87 -4.20 12.52
CA PHE A 245 -2.50 -3.26 13.58
C PHE A 245 -3.58 -2.20 13.72
N GLY A 246 -4.26 -2.19 14.87
CA GLY A 246 -5.38 -1.32 15.19
C GLY A 246 -6.74 -1.94 14.85
N LEU A 247 -7.54 -2.22 15.88
CA LEU A 247 -8.86 -2.85 15.75
C LEU A 247 -10.00 -1.82 15.87
N GLY A 248 -9.84 -0.68 15.18
CA GLY A 248 -10.93 0.27 14.92
C GLY A 248 -11.70 -0.10 13.64
N ALA A 249 -12.65 0.74 13.20
CA ALA A 249 -13.50 0.46 12.04
C ALA A 249 -12.70 0.07 10.77
N VAL A 250 -11.60 0.77 10.47
CA VAL A 250 -10.72 0.46 9.33
C VAL A 250 -10.04 -0.90 9.47
N GLY A 251 -9.46 -1.20 10.63
CA GLY A 251 -8.82 -2.50 10.86
C GLY A 251 -9.79 -3.67 10.92
N LEU A 252 -11.00 -3.46 11.45
CA LEU A 252 -12.08 -4.46 11.41
C LEU A 252 -12.54 -4.72 9.96
N ALA A 253 -12.56 -3.69 9.11
CA ALA A 253 -12.83 -3.86 7.68
C ALA A 253 -11.67 -4.58 6.96
N ALA A 254 -10.43 -4.35 7.36
CA ALA A 254 -9.29 -5.14 6.89
C ALA A 254 -9.39 -6.61 7.32
N ALA A 255 -9.89 -6.88 8.54
CA ALA A 255 -10.13 -8.24 9.03
C ALA A 255 -11.20 -8.97 8.21
N GLU A 256 -12.32 -8.29 7.90
CA GLU A 256 -13.34 -8.81 6.98
C GLU A 256 -12.75 -9.05 5.58
N GLY A 257 -11.90 -8.15 5.08
CA GLY A 257 -11.18 -8.36 3.82
C GLY A 257 -10.29 -9.61 3.85
N ALA A 258 -9.55 -9.84 4.93
CA ALA A 258 -8.70 -11.01 5.10
C ALA A 258 -9.55 -12.30 5.18
N ARG A 259 -10.69 -12.26 5.88
CA ARG A 259 -11.65 -13.35 5.96
C ARG A 259 -12.24 -13.68 4.58
N ILE A 260 -12.66 -12.66 3.83
CA ILE A 260 -13.20 -12.82 2.46
C ILE A 260 -12.14 -13.42 1.52
N ALA A 261 -10.88 -13.01 1.65
CA ALA A 261 -9.77 -13.59 0.89
C ALA A 261 -9.40 -15.03 1.30
N GLY A 262 -9.95 -15.52 2.42
CA GLY A 262 -9.72 -16.87 2.91
C GLY A 262 -8.39 -17.04 3.65
N ALA A 263 -7.92 -15.99 4.35
CA ALA A 263 -6.79 -16.11 5.28
C ALA A 263 -7.10 -17.17 6.36
N SER A 264 -6.09 -17.97 6.73
CA SER A 264 -6.24 -19.03 7.74
C SER A 264 -6.08 -18.50 9.17
N ARG A 265 -5.18 -17.54 9.34
CA ARG A 265 -4.84 -16.91 10.61
C ARG A 265 -4.92 -15.40 10.44
N ILE A 266 -5.72 -14.75 11.29
CA ILE A 266 -5.90 -13.30 11.30
C ILE A 266 -5.55 -12.81 12.72
N ILE A 267 -4.37 -12.21 12.86
CA ILE A 267 -3.80 -11.75 14.13
C ILE A 267 -4.14 -10.26 14.30
N GLY A 268 -5.02 -9.94 15.25
CA GLY A 268 -5.33 -8.56 15.62
C GLY A 268 -4.30 -8.02 16.62
N VAL A 269 -3.76 -6.83 16.37
CA VAL A 269 -2.79 -6.18 17.24
C VAL A 269 -3.38 -4.86 17.75
N ASP A 270 -3.68 -4.76 19.04
CA ASP A 270 -4.23 -3.54 19.65
C ASP A 270 -3.81 -3.42 21.12
N LEU A 271 -3.71 -2.18 21.63
CA LEU A 271 -3.40 -1.93 23.04
C LEU A 271 -4.61 -2.16 23.96
N ASN A 272 -5.82 -2.22 23.40
CA ASN A 272 -7.05 -2.45 24.14
C ASN A 272 -7.53 -3.89 23.94
N THR A 273 -7.21 -4.75 24.90
CA THR A 273 -7.60 -6.17 24.94
C THR A 273 -9.10 -6.40 24.80
N ASN A 274 -9.94 -5.45 25.26
CA ASN A 274 -11.40 -5.55 25.14
C ASN A 274 -11.89 -5.57 23.69
N ARG A 275 -11.09 -5.07 22.74
CA ARG A 275 -11.45 -5.07 21.31
C ARG A 275 -11.41 -6.46 20.68
N PHE A 276 -10.70 -7.41 21.26
CA PHE A 276 -10.56 -8.74 20.68
C PHE A 276 -11.90 -9.46 20.54
N ASN A 277 -12.77 -9.38 21.56
CA ASN A 277 -14.07 -10.04 21.54
C ASN A 277 -14.96 -9.55 20.39
N GLU A 278 -14.94 -8.24 20.12
CA GLU A 278 -15.65 -7.68 18.97
C GLU A 278 -14.96 -8.07 17.66
N ALA A 279 -13.63 -8.01 17.60
CA ALA A 279 -12.86 -8.31 16.41
C ALA A 279 -13.04 -9.76 15.90
N LYS A 280 -13.33 -10.72 16.79
CA LYS A 280 -13.68 -12.10 16.41
C LYS A 280 -14.89 -12.15 15.47
N LYS A 281 -15.86 -11.24 15.62
CA LYS A 281 -17.05 -11.18 14.74
C LYS A 281 -16.69 -10.80 13.30
N PHE A 282 -15.52 -10.21 13.09
CA PHE A 282 -14.97 -9.76 11.80
C PHE A 282 -13.94 -10.75 11.22
N GLY A 283 -13.70 -11.87 11.90
CA GLY A 283 -12.79 -12.94 11.44
C GLY A 283 -11.44 -12.98 12.15
N VAL A 284 -11.14 -12.07 13.09
CA VAL A 284 -9.88 -12.13 13.85
C VAL A 284 -9.82 -13.41 14.68
N THR A 285 -8.78 -14.21 14.48
CA THR A 285 -8.60 -15.53 15.11
C THR A 285 -7.69 -15.48 16.33
N GLU A 286 -6.72 -14.57 16.32
CA GLU A 286 -5.68 -14.44 17.33
C GLU A 286 -5.51 -12.97 17.71
N PHE A 287 -4.93 -12.71 18.88
CA PHE A 287 -4.75 -11.35 19.37
C PHE A 287 -3.41 -11.18 20.06
N VAL A 288 -2.78 -10.04 19.82
CA VAL A 288 -1.54 -9.63 20.48
C VAL A 288 -1.71 -8.21 21.00
N ASN A 289 -1.51 -8.03 22.29
CA ASN A 289 -1.35 -6.70 22.88
C ASN A 289 0.14 -6.43 23.09
N PRO A 290 0.73 -5.43 22.41
CA PRO A 290 2.14 -5.10 22.57
C PRO A 290 2.59 -4.88 24.02
N LYS A 291 1.69 -4.48 24.93
CA LYS A 291 2.02 -4.26 26.35
C LYS A 291 2.19 -5.54 27.17
N ASP A 292 1.77 -6.68 26.63
CA ASP A 292 1.84 -7.98 27.33
C ASP A 292 3.16 -8.72 27.04
N HIS A 293 4.11 -8.05 26.36
CA HIS A 293 5.39 -8.62 25.94
C HIS A 293 6.54 -7.65 26.18
N ASP A 294 7.69 -8.16 26.64
CA ASP A 294 8.92 -7.38 26.79
C ASP A 294 9.67 -7.19 25.45
N LYS A 295 9.45 -8.09 24.49
CA LYS A 295 10.05 -8.03 23.16
C LYS A 295 9.25 -7.11 22.23
N PRO A 296 9.89 -6.51 21.21
CA PRO A 296 9.18 -5.81 20.14
C PRO A 296 8.09 -6.69 19.51
N VAL A 297 6.92 -6.12 19.25
CA VAL A 297 5.75 -6.89 18.81
C VAL A 297 5.99 -7.61 17.47
N GLN A 298 6.83 -7.05 16.59
CA GLN A 298 7.22 -7.69 15.35
C GLN A 298 7.97 -9.01 15.57
N GLU A 299 8.81 -9.10 16.62
CA GLU A 299 9.51 -10.34 16.97
C GLU A 299 8.56 -11.38 17.58
N VAL A 300 7.60 -10.93 18.40
CA VAL A 300 6.56 -11.79 18.96
C VAL A 300 5.75 -12.43 17.83
N ILE A 301 5.29 -11.62 16.87
CA ILE A 301 4.55 -12.10 15.70
C ILE A 301 5.41 -13.04 14.87
N ALA A 302 6.68 -12.73 14.63
CA ALA A 302 7.59 -13.61 13.88
C ALA A 302 7.76 -14.98 14.57
N GLN A 303 7.91 -15.01 15.91
CA GLN A 303 7.97 -16.25 16.69
C GLN A 303 6.67 -17.05 16.61
N MET A 304 5.50 -16.39 16.68
CA MET A 304 4.18 -17.02 16.58
C MET A 304 3.87 -17.62 15.19
N THR A 305 4.61 -17.21 14.17
CA THR A 305 4.30 -17.50 12.76
C THR A 305 5.41 -18.19 12.01
N GLY A 306 6.54 -18.48 12.67
CA GLY A 306 7.67 -19.18 12.07
C GLY A 306 8.47 -18.31 11.08
N GLY A 307 8.57 -17.01 11.33
CA GLY A 307 9.37 -16.08 10.50
C GLY A 307 8.66 -14.79 10.09
N GLY A 308 7.38 -14.62 10.41
CA GLY A 308 6.58 -13.45 10.09
C GLY A 308 5.28 -13.79 9.35
N VAL A 309 4.38 -12.82 9.26
CA VAL A 309 3.10 -12.97 8.54
C VAL A 309 3.27 -12.79 7.04
N ASP A 310 2.39 -13.41 6.24
CA ASP A 310 2.39 -13.17 4.79
C ASP A 310 2.03 -11.72 4.47
N ARG A 311 1.06 -11.17 5.20
CA ARG A 311 0.57 -9.80 5.02
C ARG A 311 0.40 -9.09 6.35
N SER A 312 0.70 -7.80 6.38
CA SER A 312 0.29 -6.92 7.47
C SER A 312 -0.46 -5.71 6.93
N ILE A 313 -1.44 -5.23 7.70
CA ILE A 313 -2.19 -4.02 7.41
C ILE A 313 -2.16 -3.13 8.65
N GLU A 314 -1.63 -1.92 8.51
CA GLU A 314 -1.56 -0.93 9.59
C GLU A 314 -2.70 0.06 9.48
N CYS A 315 -3.50 0.22 10.55
CA CYS A 315 -4.75 0.97 10.58
C CYS A 315 -4.85 1.95 11.79
N THR A 316 -3.74 2.34 12.39
CA THR A 316 -3.70 3.24 13.57
C THR A 316 -3.23 4.65 13.24
N GLY A 317 -2.30 4.81 12.30
CA GLY A 317 -1.58 6.06 12.06
C GLY A 317 -0.38 6.26 13.01
N SER A 318 -0.09 5.29 13.89
CA SER A 318 1.05 5.34 14.79
C SER A 318 2.32 4.91 14.09
N ILE A 319 3.37 5.73 14.20
CA ILE A 319 4.66 5.42 13.58
C ILE A 319 5.27 4.10 14.05
N ASN A 320 5.12 3.77 15.34
CA ASN A 320 5.61 2.51 15.89
C ASN A 320 4.85 1.30 15.33
N ALA A 321 3.53 1.44 15.11
CA ALA A 321 2.72 0.41 14.49
C ALA A 321 3.09 0.23 13.00
N MET A 322 3.37 1.31 12.27
CA MET A 322 3.83 1.25 10.88
C MET A 322 5.14 0.47 10.74
N ILE A 323 6.13 0.79 11.58
CA ILE A 323 7.42 0.09 11.60
C ILE A 323 7.22 -1.38 11.96
N SER A 324 6.47 -1.67 13.04
CA SER A 324 6.21 -3.04 13.47
C SER A 324 5.45 -3.86 12.43
N ALA A 325 4.48 -3.26 11.75
CA ALA A 325 3.73 -3.90 10.67
C ALA A 325 4.65 -4.24 9.50
N PHE A 326 5.59 -3.37 9.14
CA PHE A 326 6.58 -3.67 8.11
C PHE A 326 7.58 -4.75 8.53
N GLU A 327 8.09 -4.70 9.75
CA GLU A 327 9.14 -5.62 10.21
C GLU A 327 8.62 -7.00 10.62
N CYS A 328 7.30 -7.16 10.82
CA CYS A 328 6.70 -8.45 11.18
C CYS A 328 6.31 -9.33 9.99
N VAL A 329 6.43 -8.84 8.74
CA VAL A 329 6.12 -9.66 7.56
C VAL A 329 7.29 -10.56 7.19
N HIS A 330 6.96 -11.71 6.61
CA HIS A 330 7.93 -12.74 6.28
C HIS A 330 8.97 -12.24 5.26
N ASP A 331 10.23 -12.59 5.49
CA ASP A 331 11.34 -12.34 4.54
C ASP A 331 11.09 -13.12 3.23
N GLY A 332 11.46 -12.58 2.08
CA GLY A 332 11.23 -13.23 0.78
C GLY A 332 9.93 -12.85 0.08
N TRP A 333 8.80 -12.74 0.79
CA TRP A 333 7.49 -12.55 0.15
C TRP A 333 6.47 -11.73 0.92
N GLY A 334 6.80 -11.27 2.12
CA GLY A 334 5.94 -10.49 2.98
C GLY A 334 5.56 -9.15 2.37
N VAL A 335 4.30 -8.74 2.55
CA VAL A 335 3.81 -7.42 2.10
C VAL A 335 3.13 -6.70 3.25
N ALA A 336 3.63 -5.52 3.58
CA ALA A 336 3.02 -4.61 4.54
C ALA A 336 2.27 -3.49 3.81
N VAL A 337 1.06 -3.18 4.27
CA VAL A 337 0.22 -2.10 3.74
C VAL A 337 -0.07 -1.08 4.84
N LEU A 338 0.39 0.15 4.65
CA LEU A 338 0.09 1.27 5.53
C LEU A 338 -1.23 1.93 5.12
N VAL A 339 -2.09 2.20 6.08
CA VAL A 339 -3.42 2.79 5.86
C VAL A 339 -3.66 3.98 6.78
N GLY A 340 -3.21 3.91 8.03
CA GLY A 340 -3.43 4.97 9.01
C GLY A 340 -2.69 6.26 8.66
N VAL A 341 -3.32 7.40 8.91
CA VAL A 341 -2.74 8.73 8.61
C VAL A 341 -1.78 9.13 9.73
N PRO A 342 -0.49 9.41 9.44
CA PRO A 342 0.50 9.83 10.43
C PRO A 342 0.32 11.30 10.85
N SER A 343 1.06 11.72 11.87
CA SER A 343 1.24 13.14 12.20
C SER A 343 2.22 13.80 11.23
N LYS A 344 2.17 15.13 11.09
CA LYS A 344 3.02 15.92 10.16
C LYS A 344 4.53 15.79 10.43
N ASP A 345 4.91 15.50 11.68
CA ASP A 345 6.32 15.43 12.10
C ASP A 345 6.83 13.97 12.20
N ASP A 346 5.99 12.98 11.86
CA ASP A 346 6.36 11.57 11.94
C ASP A 346 7.36 11.19 10.84
N ALA A 347 8.23 10.24 11.16
CA ALA A 347 9.20 9.71 10.21
C ALA A 347 9.26 8.19 10.29
N PHE A 348 8.98 7.54 9.17
CA PHE A 348 9.14 6.09 9.04
C PHE A 348 10.62 5.79 8.97
N LYS A 349 11.10 4.87 9.83
CA LYS A 349 12.50 4.48 9.91
C LYS A 349 12.62 2.97 10.01
N THR A 350 13.46 2.40 9.16
CA THR A 350 13.83 0.98 9.21
C THR A 350 15.29 0.84 8.77
N HIS A 351 15.96 -0.21 9.24
CA HIS A 351 17.23 -0.60 8.63
C HIS A 351 16.97 -1.09 7.19
N PRO A 352 17.76 -0.69 6.17
CA PRO A 352 17.46 -1.05 4.79
C PRO A 352 17.53 -2.56 4.52
N ILE A 353 18.25 -3.32 5.36
CA ILE A 353 18.26 -4.80 5.29
C ILE A 353 16.85 -5.40 5.39
N ASN A 354 15.95 -4.76 6.17
CA ASN A 354 14.58 -5.22 6.31
C ASN A 354 13.81 -5.12 4.99
N VAL A 355 14.19 -4.19 4.11
CA VAL A 355 13.65 -4.07 2.75
C VAL A 355 14.34 -5.07 1.83
N LEU A 356 15.68 -5.13 1.87
CA LEU A 356 16.50 -6.01 1.02
C LEU A 356 16.22 -7.50 1.22
N ASN A 357 15.79 -7.93 2.41
CA ASN A 357 15.26 -9.27 2.68
C ASN A 357 13.92 -9.54 1.96
N GLU A 358 13.73 -8.95 0.77
CA GLU A 358 12.62 -9.20 -0.16
C GLU A 358 11.23 -8.90 0.42
N ARG A 359 11.16 -8.04 1.43
CA ARG A 359 9.89 -7.50 1.93
C ARG A 359 9.39 -6.38 1.00
N THR A 360 8.08 -6.25 0.91
CA THR A 360 7.42 -5.17 0.16
C THR A 360 6.63 -4.27 1.11
N LEU A 361 6.86 -2.96 1.01
CA LEU A 361 6.10 -1.94 1.72
C LEU A 361 5.24 -1.16 0.72
N LYS A 362 3.96 -1.00 1.04
CA LYS A 362 2.99 -0.25 0.26
C LYS A 362 2.19 0.67 1.16
N GLY A 363 1.64 1.74 0.60
CA GLY A 363 0.51 2.43 1.20
C GLY A 363 -0.73 2.30 0.33
N THR A 364 -1.85 2.78 0.85
CA THR A 364 -3.09 2.87 0.08
C THR A 364 -3.91 4.07 0.52
N PHE A 365 -4.60 4.67 -0.44
CA PHE A 365 -5.60 5.68 -0.21
C PHE A 365 -6.97 5.15 -0.59
N PHE A 366 -7.97 5.27 0.28
CA PHE A 366 -9.33 4.73 0.07
C PHE A 366 -9.37 3.26 -0.40
N GLY A 367 -8.39 2.45 0.03
CA GLY A 367 -8.29 1.03 -0.31
C GLY A 367 -8.02 0.76 -1.80
N ASN A 368 -7.46 1.74 -2.51
CA ASN A 368 -7.21 1.72 -3.95
C ASN A 368 -8.49 1.45 -4.77
N TYR A 369 -9.65 1.88 -4.26
CA TYR A 369 -10.90 1.92 -5.00
C TYR A 369 -11.04 3.24 -5.74
N LYS A 370 -11.42 3.18 -7.01
CA LYS A 370 -11.94 4.31 -7.76
C LYS A 370 -13.41 4.55 -7.36
N PRO A 371 -13.75 5.69 -6.75
CA PRO A 371 -15.05 5.88 -6.09
C PRO A 371 -16.27 5.62 -6.98
N ARG A 372 -16.32 6.19 -8.19
CA ARG A 372 -17.47 6.04 -9.11
C ARG A 372 -17.49 4.68 -9.78
N SER A 373 -16.32 4.13 -10.09
CA SER A 373 -16.18 2.88 -10.85
C SER A 373 -16.35 1.64 -9.98
N ASP A 374 -15.75 1.63 -8.79
CA ASP A 374 -15.56 0.40 -8.01
C ASP A 374 -16.49 0.33 -6.81
N LEU A 375 -16.80 1.45 -6.16
CA LEU A 375 -17.64 1.47 -4.95
C LEU A 375 -19.04 0.86 -5.15
N PRO A 376 -19.73 1.04 -6.31
CA PRO A 376 -20.99 0.35 -6.56
C PRO A 376 -20.87 -1.17 -6.43
N SER A 377 -19.75 -1.77 -6.83
CA SER A 377 -19.51 -3.21 -6.67
C SER A 377 -19.36 -3.63 -5.20
N VAL A 378 -18.83 -2.76 -4.34
CA VAL A 378 -18.74 -2.98 -2.89
C VAL A 378 -20.13 -2.95 -2.26
N VAL A 379 -21.01 -2.06 -2.73
CA VAL A 379 -22.43 -2.05 -2.34
C VAL A 379 -23.11 -3.36 -2.76
N GLU A 380 -22.86 -3.85 -3.98
CA GLU A 380 -23.41 -5.15 -4.42
C GLU A 380 -22.92 -6.33 -3.57
N LYS A 381 -21.68 -6.31 -3.06
CA LYS A 381 -21.21 -7.33 -2.10
C LYS A 381 -22.04 -7.34 -0.83
N TYR A 382 -22.44 -6.18 -0.33
CA TYR A 382 -23.35 -6.08 0.80
C TYR A 382 -24.75 -6.60 0.44
N MET A 383 -25.31 -6.20 -0.71
CA MET A 383 -26.62 -6.67 -1.17
C MET A 383 -26.66 -8.19 -1.35
N ASN A 384 -25.55 -8.80 -1.78
CA ASN A 384 -25.38 -10.24 -1.94
C ASN A 384 -24.99 -10.97 -0.65
N LYS A 385 -24.92 -10.27 0.50
CA LYS A 385 -24.57 -10.81 1.82
C LYS A 385 -23.14 -11.38 1.91
N GLU A 386 -22.26 -11.01 0.99
CA GLU A 386 -20.82 -11.31 1.06
C GLU A 386 -20.11 -10.45 2.11
N LEU A 387 -20.63 -9.24 2.33
CA LEU A 387 -20.18 -8.25 3.31
C LEU A 387 -21.31 -7.95 4.30
N GLN A 388 -20.98 -7.85 5.60
CA GLN A 388 -21.95 -7.59 6.67
C GLN A 388 -21.67 -6.23 7.30
N LEU A 389 -22.43 -5.20 6.92
CA LEU A 389 -22.19 -3.82 7.35
C LEU A 389 -22.77 -3.49 8.73
N GLU A 390 -23.81 -4.22 9.15
CA GLU A 390 -24.53 -3.97 10.39
C GLU A 390 -23.63 -4.07 11.62
N LYS A 391 -22.60 -4.93 11.57
CA LYS A 391 -21.65 -5.11 12.67
C LYS A 391 -20.83 -3.86 12.96
N PHE A 392 -20.64 -2.98 11.97
CA PHE A 392 -19.88 -1.74 12.13
C PHE A 392 -20.70 -0.61 12.75
N ILE A 393 -22.03 -0.73 12.76
CA ILE A 393 -22.94 0.32 13.22
C ILE A 393 -23.34 0.03 14.66
N THR A 394 -22.69 0.70 15.62
CA THR A 394 -22.91 0.47 17.06
C THR A 394 -23.97 1.38 17.66
N HIS A 395 -24.17 2.57 17.09
CA HIS A 395 -25.11 3.57 17.58
C HIS A 395 -25.86 4.21 16.42
N GLN A 396 -27.09 4.65 16.69
CA GLN A 396 -27.88 5.49 15.80
C GLN A 396 -28.48 6.62 16.64
N VAL A 397 -28.36 7.85 16.15
CA VAL A 397 -28.91 9.04 16.79
C VAL A 397 -29.62 9.91 15.75
N PRO A 398 -30.67 10.66 16.12
CA PRO A 398 -31.24 11.65 15.22
C PRO A 398 -30.23 12.77 14.94
N PHE A 399 -30.31 13.40 13.75
CA PHE A 399 -29.38 14.45 13.34
C PHE A 399 -29.35 15.65 14.30
N SER A 400 -30.46 15.96 14.96
CA SER A 400 -30.53 16.99 16.01
C SER A 400 -29.64 16.71 17.23
N GLU A 401 -29.24 15.45 17.44
CA GLU A 401 -28.34 15.02 18.53
C GLU A 401 -26.89 14.79 18.05
N ILE A 402 -26.45 15.42 16.94
CA ILE A 402 -25.09 15.19 16.39
C ILE A 402 -23.96 15.38 17.42
N ASN A 403 -24.07 16.34 18.34
CA ASN A 403 -23.06 16.54 19.39
C ASN A 403 -22.92 15.32 20.32
N LYS A 404 -24.01 14.60 20.60
CA LYS A 404 -23.96 13.34 21.36
C LYS A 404 -23.20 12.25 20.60
N ALA A 405 -23.28 12.27 19.27
CA ALA A 405 -22.49 11.38 18.44
C ALA A 405 -20.99 11.69 18.53
N PHE A 406 -20.63 12.98 18.55
CA PHE A 406 -19.26 13.43 18.86
C PHE A 406 -18.83 12.99 20.26
N ASP A 407 -19.70 13.10 21.27
CA ASP A 407 -19.40 12.65 22.64
C ASP A 407 -19.07 11.16 22.71
N TYR A 408 -19.75 10.30 21.94
CA TYR A 408 -19.39 8.88 21.88
C TYR A 408 -17.97 8.68 21.35
N MET A 409 -17.57 9.41 20.31
CA MET A 409 -16.22 9.36 19.75
C MET A 409 -15.16 9.91 20.72
N LEU A 410 -15.48 11.02 21.40
CA LEU A 410 -14.58 11.68 22.33
C LEU A 410 -14.42 10.89 23.64
N LYS A 411 -15.47 10.29 24.19
CA LYS A 411 -15.36 9.44 25.39
C LYS A 411 -14.49 8.22 25.13
N GLU A 412 -14.64 7.56 23.99
CA GLU A 412 -13.71 6.50 23.58
C GLU A 412 -12.26 7.01 23.50
N PHE A 413 -12.06 8.27 23.11
CA PHE A 413 -10.74 8.88 22.99
C PHE A 413 -10.15 9.30 24.35
N GLU A 414 -10.95 9.88 25.24
CA GLU A 414 -10.53 10.27 26.59
C GLU A 414 -10.21 9.04 27.44
N GLU A 415 -10.98 7.95 27.32
CA GLU A 415 -10.63 6.67 27.95
C GLU A 415 -9.31 6.09 27.40
N LYS A 416 -9.01 6.26 26.11
CA LYS A 416 -7.70 5.89 25.52
C LYS A 416 -6.58 6.77 26.08
N ARG A 417 -6.79 8.08 26.18
CA ARG A 417 -5.80 9.07 26.65
C ARG A 417 -5.51 8.92 28.15
N ASN A 418 -6.53 8.73 28.97
CA ASN A 418 -6.39 8.54 30.43
C ASN A 418 -5.74 7.20 30.77
N ARG A 419 -6.02 6.12 30.01
CA ARG A 419 -5.28 4.84 30.14
C ARG A 419 -3.79 4.97 29.81
N ASN A 420 -3.43 5.83 28.85
CA ASN A 420 -2.02 6.07 28.52
C ASN A 420 -1.31 6.97 29.56
N ARG A 421 -2.00 7.96 30.14
CA ARG A 421 -1.45 8.79 31.24
C ARG A 421 -1.28 8.02 32.55
N GLY A 422 -2.26 7.19 32.94
CA GLY A 422 -2.16 6.38 34.17
C GLY A 422 -0.98 5.38 34.15
N ASN A 423 -0.49 5.00 32.97
CA ASN A 423 0.74 4.23 32.82
C ASN A 423 2.02 5.08 32.92
N MET A 424 1.99 6.37 32.52
CA MET A 424 3.13 7.28 32.73
C MET A 424 3.31 7.63 34.22
N ASP A 425 2.22 7.78 34.98
CA ASP A 425 2.30 8.09 36.42
C ASP A 425 2.84 6.89 37.23
N ARG A 426 2.65 5.65 36.74
CA ARG A 426 3.28 4.45 37.32
C ARG A 426 4.78 4.34 37.00
N VAL A 427 5.22 4.85 35.85
CA VAL A 427 6.66 4.98 35.50
C VAL A 427 7.31 6.10 36.32
N ALA A 428 6.60 7.21 36.57
CA ALA A 428 7.07 8.29 37.43
C ALA A 428 7.25 7.86 38.91
N MET A 429 6.43 6.92 39.41
CA MET A 429 6.61 6.33 40.74
C MET A 429 7.79 5.35 40.85
N TRP A 430 8.32 4.85 39.73
CA TRP A 430 9.52 3.99 39.71
C TRP A 430 10.84 4.78 39.63
N HIS A 431 10.80 6.02 39.12
CA HIS A 431 11.98 6.89 39.08
C HIS A 431 12.33 7.54 40.43
N GLY A 432 11.45 7.50 41.43
CA GLY A 432 11.71 8.02 42.78
C GLY A 432 12.46 7.08 43.74
N PHE A 433 12.80 5.86 43.32
CA PHE A 433 13.39 4.83 44.20
C PHE A 433 14.86 4.50 43.90
N LEU A 434 15.51 5.18 42.95
CA LEU A 434 16.91 4.93 42.56
C LEU A 434 17.88 6.08 42.85
N GLU A 435 17.47 7.06 43.66
CA GLU A 435 18.38 8.09 44.19
C GLU A 435 18.79 7.75 45.62
N ARG A 436 19.76 6.84 45.77
CA ARG A 436 20.66 6.77 46.95
C ARG A 436 21.83 5.80 46.68
N GLN A 437 23.05 6.36 46.76
CA GLN A 437 24.35 5.72 47.04
C GLN A 437 25.19 5.27 45.81
N PRO A 438 26.54 5.30 45.89
CA PRO A 438 27.36 6.33 45.24
C PRO A 438 28.37 5.78 44.21
N THR A 439 28.88 6.70 43.39
CA THR A 439 29.93 6.50 42.39
C THR A 439 31.31 6.31 43.01
N ASN A 440 32.09 5.34 42.51
CA ASN A 440 33.54 5.50 42.39
C ASN A 440 34.08 4.78 41.12
N PRO A 441 35.08 5.34 40.41
CA PRO A 441 35.57 4.82 39.14
C PRO A 441 36.87 4.01 39.29
N GLU A 442 37.32 3.43 38.17
CA GLU A 442 38.59 2.71 37.88
C GLU A 442 38.50 1.17 37.85
N ASP A 443 38.47 0.61 36.63
CA ASP A 443 39.62 -0.13 36.07
C ASP A 443 39.33 -0.74 34.67
N GLY A 444 40.31 -0.63 33.76
CA GLY A 444 40.71 -1.77 32.92
C GLY A 444 40.15 -1.91 31.50
N LEU A 445 40.99 -1.59 30.51
CA LEU A 445 40.91 -1.98 29.10
C LEU A 445 40.74 -3.51 28.90
N GLY A 446 39.90 -3.93 27.94
CA GLY A 446 40.04 -5.24 27.31
C GLY A 446 38.77 -5.87 26.72
N GLN A 447 38.76 -6.00 25.39
CA GLN A 447 38.06 -7.02 24.59
C GLN A 447 36.56 -6.83 24.28
N THR A 448 36.33 -6.62 22.97
CA THR A 448 35.07 -6.70 22.23
C THR A 448 34.47 -8.12 22.29
N PRO A 449 33.20 -8.29 22.69
CA PRO A 449 32.49 -9.55 22.48
C PRO A 449 31.85 -9.60 21.09
N LEU A 450 32.12 -10.71 20.41
CA LEU A 450 31.49 -11.16 19.18
C LEU A 450 29.96 -11.25 19.28
N PHE A 451 29.31 -10.95 18.15
CA PHE A 451 27.90 -11.11 17.83
C PHE A 451 27.28 -12.44 18.33
N PRO A 452 26.07 -12.42 18.93
CA PRO A 452 25.37 -13.64 19.27
C PRO A 452 24.76 -14.31 18.02
N ARG A 453 25.09 -15.60 17.88
CA ARG A 453 24.48 -16.56 16.96
C ARG A 453 22.97 -16.60 17.14
N ILE A 454 22.23 -16.27 16.09
CA ILE A 454 20.82 -16.66 15.91
C ILE A 454 20.78 -17.73 14.82
N PHE A 455 20.87 -19.00 15.23
CA PHE A 455 20.36 -20.15 14.47
C PHE A 455 20.07 -21.26 15.48
N GLY A 456 18.89 -21.19 16.09
CA GLY A 456 18.29 -22.32 16.79
C GLY A 456 17.06 -22.75 16.02
N HIS A 457 17.12 -23.89 15.35
CA HIS A 457 16.01 -24.84 15.27
C HIS A 457 16.55 -26.21 14.87
N GLU A 458 16.08 -27.20 15.60
CA GLU A 458 16.37 -28.63 15.50
C GLU A 458 15.96 -29.18 14.13
N ALA A 459 16.85 -29.96 13.53
CA ALA A 459 16.58 -30.72 12.33
C ALA A 459 15.62 -31.87 12.67
N GLY A 460 14.33 -31.67 12.42
CA GLY A 460 13.38 -32.76 12.20
C GLY A 460 13.66 -33.38 10.83
N GLU A 461 13.91 -34.69 10.82
CA GLU A 461 14.19 -35.50 9.65
C GLU A 461 13.06 -35.38 8.60
N SER A 462 13.37 -34.82 7.44
CA SER A 462 12.75 -35.20 6.18
C SER A 462 13.78 -34.99 5.06
N VAL A 463 14.63 -36.00 4.87
CA VAL A 463 15.48 -36.10 3.68
C VAL A 463 14.57 -36.41 2.50
N GLY A 464 14.19 -35.37 1.77
CA GLY A 464 13.57 -35.52 0.46
C GLY A 464 14.65 -35.91 -0.55
N GLU A 465 14.47 -37.06 -1.19
CA GLU A 465 15.24 -37.53 -2.33
C GLU A 465 15.20 -36.50 -3.48
N GLY A 466 16.18 -35.61 -3.54
CA GLY A 466 16.43 -34.73 -4.67
C GLY A 466 17.63 -35.24 -5.47
N GLY A 467 17.37 -35.97 -6.54
CA GLY A 467 18.42 -36.46 -7.47
C GLY A 467 19.36 -35.35 -7.94
N THR A 468 20.65 -35.64 -8.00
CA THR A 468 21.68 -34.69 -8.45
C THR A 468 21.79 -34.72 -9.98
N ASP A 469 21.25 -33.71 -10.66
CA ASP A 469 21.29 -33.56 -12.14
C ASP A 469 22.66 -33.18 -12.73
N VAL A 470 23.68 -33.00 -11.87
CA VAL A 470 25.05 -32.62 -12.26
C VAL A 470 25.95 -33.86 -12.28
N LYS A 471 26.64 -34.09 -13.41
CA LYS A 471 27.54 -35.21 -13.66
C LYS A 471 28.96 -34.71 -13.99
N PRO A 472 30.00 -35.54 -13.80
CA PRO A 472 31.34 -35.22 -14.27
C PRO A 472 31.34 -34.82 -15.76
N GLY A 473 32.00 -33.71 -16.09
CA GLY A 473 32.06 -33.16 -17.45
C GLY A 473 30.93 -32.18 -17.80
N ASP A 474 29.92 -31.99 -16.95
CA ASP A 474 28.90 -30.96 -17.17
C ASP A 474 29.51 -29.55 -17.03
N HIS A 475 29.06 -28.62 -17.89
CA HIS A 475 29.32 -27.20 -17.68
C HIS A 475 28.46 -26.68 -16.53
N VAL A 476 29.11 -26.05 -15.55
CA VAL A 476 28.45 -25.54 -14.33
C VAL A 476 28.90 -24.13 -14.01
N LEU A 477 28.00 -23.35 -13.41
CA LEU A 477 28.33 -22.07 -12.78
C LEU A 477 28.26 -22.21 -11.26
N PRO A 478 29.33 -21.89 -10.52
CA PRO A 478 29.24 -21.76 -9.07
C PRO A 478 28.38 -20.55 -8.70
N VAL A 479 27.58 -20.72 -7.66
CA VAL A 479 26.65 -19.72 -7.14
C VAL A 479 27.09 -19.31 -5.74
N PHE A 480 27.03 -18.02 -5.46
CA PHE A 480 27.24 -17.50 -4.11
C PHE A 480 26.03 -17.84 -3.22
N ILE A 481 26.12 -18.91 -2.44
CA ILE A 481 25.21 -19.20 -1.31
C ILE A 481 26.08 -19.60 -0.11
N GLY A 482 25.84 -18.95 1.03
CA GLY A 482 26.66 -19.00 2.24
C GLY A 482 26.92 -20.41 2.79
N GLU A 483 28.13 -20.55 3.33
CA GLU A 483 28.69 -21.65 4.13
C GLU A 483 28.13 -23.07 3.91
N CYS A 484 28.99 -23.92 3.35
CA CYS A 484 28.82 -25.36 3.36
C CYS A 484 28.96 -25.89 4.81
N LYS A 485 27.85 -25.93 5.57
CA LYS A 485 27.84 -26.41 6.97
C LYS A 485 28.16 -27.91 7.11
N GLU A 486 28.02 -28.67 6.03
CA GLU A 486 28.09 -30.14 6.04
C GLU A 486 29.38 -30.71 5.41
N CYS A 487 30.22 -29.91 4.76
CA CYS A 487 31.45 -30.44 4.15
C CYS A 487 32.51 -30.76 5.20
N ARG A 488 32.85 -32.05 5.35
CA ARG A 488 33.96 -32.53 6.19
C ARG A 488 35.32 -31.94 5.79
N GLN A 489 35.55 -31.63 4.50
CA GLN A 489 36.81 -31.03 4.02
C GLN A 489 36.95 -29.54 4.36
N CYS A 490 35.86 -28.78 4.45
CA CYS A 490 35.93 -27.38 4.90
C CYS A 490 36.30 -27.27 6.39
N LYS A 491 36.10 -28.34 7.18
CA LYS A 491 36.46 -28.41 8.60
C LYS A 491 37.89 -28.91 8.86
N SER A 492 38.55 -29.53 7.88
CA SER A 492 39.85 -30.18 8.11
C SER A 492 41.05 -29.24 8.03
N GLY A 493 40.88 -27.98 7.61
CA GLY A 493 41.96 -26.99 7.59
C GLY A 493 43.15 -27.38 6.72
N ASP A 494 42.95 -28.30 5.77
CA ASP A 494 44.02 -28.87 4.97
C ASP A 494 44.44 -27.87 3.89
N SER A 495 45.71 -27.46 3.88
CA SER A 495 46.23 -26.38 3.02
C SER A 495 46.66 -26.84 1.63
N ASN A 496 46.53 -28.14 1.32
CA ASN A 496 46.85 -28.73 0.02
C ASN A 496 45.58 -29.14 -0.76
N ILE A 497 44.72 -28.17 -1.06
CA ILE A 497 43.51 -28.40 -1.87
C ILE A 497 43.84 -28.12 -3.34
N GLU A 498 44.11 -29.17 -4.14
CA GLU A 498 44.19 -29.07 -5.61
C GLU A 498 42.80 -28.88 -6.27
N TYR A 499 41.71 -29.21 -5.56
CA TYR A 499 40.34 -29.16 -6.10
C TYR A 499 39.34 -28.54 -5.13
N THR A 500 38.61 -27.53 -5.56
CA THR A 500 37.49 -26.96 -4.78
C THR A 500 36.28 -27.90 -4.82
N VAL A 501 35.94 -28.52 -3.69
CA VAL A 501 34.69 -29.28 -3.55
C VAL A 501 33.55 -28.32 -3.22
N VAL A 502 32.60 -28.17 -4.15
CA VAL A 502 31.42 -27.31 -4.02
C VAL A 502 30.18 -28.19 -3.85
N HIS A 503 29.31 -27.85 -2.89
CA HIS A 503 28.05 -28.55 -2.71
C HIS A 503 27.18 -28.43 -3.98
N VAL A 504 26.52 -29.52 -4.41
CA VAL A 504 25.71 -29.53 -5.64
C VAL A 504 24.55 -28.53 -5.62
N GLY A 505 24.11 -28.13 -4.42
CA GLY A 505 23.12 -27.05 -4.23
C GLY A 505 23.64 -25.64 -4.58
N CYS A 506 24.96 -25.48 -4.66
CA CYS A 506 25.64 -24.20 -4.93
C CYS A 506 26.16 -24.12 -6.37
N VAL A 507 25.70 -24.98 -7.27
CA VAL A 507 26.05 -24.95 -8.70
C VAL A 507 24.78 -24.97 -9.56
N ALA A 508 24.81 -24.22 -10.65
CA ALA A 508 23.80 -24.26 -11.71
C ALA A 508 24.37 -24.99 -12.92
N LYS A 509 23.70 -26.05 -13.37
CA LYS A 509 24.04 -26.72 -14.63
C LYS A 509 23.60 -25.84 -15.80
N ILE A 510 24.50 -25.62 -16.76
CA ILE A 510 24.26 -24.75 -17.90
C ILE A 510 24.51 -25.49 -19.21
N ASN A 511 24.14 -24.85 -20.31
CA ASN A 511 24.33 -25.40 -21.64
C ASN A 511 25.83 -25.73 -21.90
N PRO A 512 26.18 -26.96 -22.32
CA PRO A 512 27.56 -27.33 -22.64
C PRO A 512 28.19 -26.49 -23.76
N ALA A 513 27.38 -25.88 -24.63
CA ALA A 513 27.87 -24.98 -25.67
C ALA A 513 28.13 -23.55 -25.17
N ALA A 514 27.81 -23.23 -23.91
CA ALA A 514 27.97 -21.89 -23.37
C ALA A 514 29.45 -21.51 -23.22
N PRO A 515 29.86 -20.31 -23.68
CA PRO A 515 31.23 -19.83 -23.55
C PRO A 515 31.54 -19.48 -22.09
N LEU A 516 32.24 -20.38 -21.39
CA LEU A 516 32.53 -20.24 -19.94
C LEU A 516 33.28 -18.96 -19.59
N ASP A 517 34.17 -18.49 -20.46
CA ASP A 517 34.90 -17.24 -20.32
C ASP A 517 34.00 -15.99 -20.36
N LYS A 518 32.78 -16.12 -20.88
CA LYS A 518 31.77 -15.05 -20.90
C LYS A 518 30.71 -15.26 -19.83
N VAL A 519 30.16 -16.46 -19.68
CA VAL A 519 29.01 -16.67 -18.78
C VAL A 519 29.38 -16.68 -17.29
N CYS A 520 30.66 -16.80 -16.94
CA CYS A 520 31.12 -16.78 -15.56
C CYS A 520 30.78 -15.49 -14.79
N ILE A 521 30.58 -14.36 -15.48
CA ILE A 521 30.23 -13.07 -14.86
C ILE A 521 28.77 -12.99 -14.39
N LEU A 522 27.93 -13.97 -14.76
CA LEU A 522 26.50 -13.99 -14.45
C LEU A 522 26.19 -14.38 -13.00
N SER A 523 27.11 -15.02 -12.28
CA SER A 523 26.86 -15.62 -10.96
C SER A 523 26.60 -14.63 -9.80
N CYS A 524 26.64 -13.32 -10.06
CA CYS A 524 26.44 -12.28 -9.06
C CYS A 524 25.80 -11.02 -9.66
N GLY A 525 26.57 -9.93 -9.80
CA GLY A 525 25.98 -8.61 -10.02
C GLY A 525 25.13 -8.45 -11.28
N ILE A 526 25.40 -9.21 -12.35
CA ILE A 526 24.64 -9.10 -13.59
C ILE A 526 23.26 -9.76 -13.45
N SER A 527 23.17 -10.98 -12.90
CA SER A 527 21.88 -11.59 -12.62
C SER A 527 21.07 -10.77 -11.60
N THR A 528 21.74 -10.17 -10.61
CA THR A 528 21.10 -9.27 -9.65
C THR A 528 20.46 -8.07 -10.34
N GLY A 529 21.19 -7.34 -11.18
CA GLY A 529 20.65 -6.16 -11.86
C GLY A 529 19.54 -6.50 -12.84
N LEU A 530 19.72 -7.56 -13.64
CA LEU A 530 18.69 -8.06 -14.55
C LEU A 530 17.43 -8.48 -13.79
N GLY A 531 17.57 -9.25 -12.71
CA GLY A 531 16.46 -9.70 -11.89
C GLY A 531 15.75 -8.56 -11.15
N ALA A 532 16.49 -7.59 -10.61
CA ALA A 532 15.91 -6.42 -9.98
C ALA A 532 14.97 -5.66 -10.94
N THR A 533 15.36 -5.53 -12.20
CA THR A 533 14.50 -4.91 -13.21
C THR A 533 13.39 -5.85 -13.71
N LEU A 534 13.75 -7.03 -14.21
CA LEU A 534 12.82 -7.93 -14.93
C LEU A 534 11.92 -8.76 -14.00
N ASN A 535 12.40 -9.14 -12.82
CA ASN A 535 11.66 -9.99 -11.88
C ASN A 535 10.98 -9.19 -10.77
N VAL A 536 11.54 -8.05 -10.34
CA VAL A 536 11.06 -7.33 -9.15
C VAL A 536 10.34 -6.03 -9.53
N SER A 537 11.01 -5.16 -10.29
CA SER A 537 10.47 -3.88 -10.76
C SER A 537 9.36 -4.07 -11.79
N LYS A 538 9.56 -5.02 -12.73
CA LYS A 538 8.61 -5.37 -13.80
C LYS A 538 8.05 -4.13 -14.52
N PRO A 539 8.91 -3.29 -15.13
CA PRO A 539 8.43 -2.13 -15.87
C PRO A 539 7.56 -2.55 -17.06
N LYS A 540 6.61 -1.68 -17.43
CA LYS A 540 5.80 -1.86 -18.64
C LYS A 540 6.55 -1.29 -19.85
N LYS A 541 6.31 -1.86 -21.03
CA LYS A 541 6.87 -1.29 -22.27
C LYS A 541 6.46 0.19 -22.40
N GLY A 542 7.42 1.06 -22.71
CA GLY A 542 7.22 2.49 -22.82
C GLY A 542 7.19 3.26 -21.49
N SER A 543 7.32 2.59 -20.34
CA SER A 543 7.44 3.28 -19.04
C SER A 543 8.82 3.91 -18.86
N THR A 544 8.96 4.78 -17.86
CA THR A 544 10.23 5.38 -17.47
C THR A 544 10.87 4.64 -16.29
N VAL A 545 12.16 4.33 -16.41
CA VAL A 545 12.94 3.69 -15.34
C VAL A 545 14.15 4.56 -14.98
N THR A 546 14.30 4.89 -13.70
CA THR A 546 15.55 5.48 -13.18
C THR A 546 16.44 4.40 -12.58
N ILE A 547 17.75 4.54 -12.78
CA ILE A 547 18.74 3.59 -12.27
C ILE A 547 19.82 4.36 -11.55
N TYR A 548 20.01 4.06 -10.26
CA TYR A 548 21.04 4.70 -9.45
C TYR A 548 22.27 3.79 -9.39
N GLY A 549 23.38 4.29 -9.92
CA GLY A 549 24.68 3.60 -9.90
C GLY A 549 25.14 3.09 -11.27
N LEU A 550 26.43 3.28 -11.56
CA LEU A 550 27.08 2.88 -12.81
C LEU A 550 27.92 1.59 -12.72
N GLY A 551 27.83 0.86 -11.59
CA GLY A 551 28.49 -0.43 -11.44
C GLY A 551 27.84 -1.53 -12.28
N ALA A 552 28.40 -2.74 -12.23
CA ALA A 552 27.89 -3.89 -12.98
C ALA A 552 26.40 -4.19 -12.73
N VAL A 553 25.93 -4.03 -11.49
CA VAL A 553 24.50 -4.20 -11.13
C VAL A 553 23.63 -3.15 -11.81
N GLY A 554 24.01 -1.87 -11.74
CA GLY A 554 23.26 -0.78 -12.37
C GLY A 554 23.22 -0.87 -13.89
N LEU A 555 24.34 -1.22 -14.54
CA LEU A 555 24.37 -1.45 -15.98
C LEU A 555 23.54 -2.68 -16.39
N ALA A 556 23.52 -3.73 -15.57
CA ALA A 556 22.66 -4.89 -15.82
C ALA A 556 21.17 -4.55 -15.59
N ALA A 557 20.85 -3.69 -14.63
CA ALA A 557 19.50 -3.15 -14.47
C ALA A 557 19.08 -2.31 -15.68
N ALA A 558 20.00 -1.55 -16.27
CA ALA A 558 19.78 -0.78 -17.50
C ALA A 558 19.54 -1.68 -18.70
N GLU A 559 20.29 -2.78 -18.80
CA GLU A 559 20.07 -3.78 -19.83
C GLU A 559 18.71 -4.46 -19.67
N GLY A 560 18.31 -4.81 -18.44
CA GLY A 560 16.97 -5.32 -18.15
C GLY A 560 15.87 -4.34 -18.56
N ALA A 561 16.08 -3.04 -18.31
CA ALA A 561 15.14 -1.98 -18.70
C ALA A 561 15.06 -1.84 -20.24
N ARG A 562 16.20 -1.94 -20.94
CA ARG A 562 16.26 -1.99 -22.41
C ARG A 562 15.48 -3.18 -22.95
N MET A 563 15.65 -4.37 -22.38
CA MET A 563 14.92 -5.58 -22.77
C MET A 563 13.40 -5.45 -22.57
N ALA A 564 12.98 -4.72 -21.53
CA ALA A 564 11.57 -4.41 -21.27
C ALA A 564 11.00 -3.30 -22.19
N GLY A 565 11.84 -2.63 -22.99
CA GLY A 565 11.43 -1.59 -23.94
C GLY A 565 11.06 -0.27 -23.25
N THR A 566 11.83 0.15 -22.25
CA THR A 566 11.58 1.36 -21.45
C THR A 566 12.52 2.51 -21.84
N SER A 567 12.13 3.75 -21.51
CA SER A 567 13.09 4.84 -21.36
C SER A 567 13.89 4.62 -20.07
N ARG A 568 15.14 5.08 -20.03
CA ARG A 568 16.08 4.74 -18.95
C ARG A 568 17.00 5.91 -18.63
N ILE A 569 16.78 6.49 -17.45
CA ILE A 569 17.53 7.61 -16.91
C ILE A 569 18.55 7.05 -15.92
N MET A 570 19.83 7.25 -16.22
CA MET A 570 20.91 6.77 -15.37
C MET A 570 21.40 7.89 -14.44
N ILE A 571 21.57 7.56 -13.15
CA ILE A 571 21.91 8.52 -12.11
C ILE A 571 23.22 8.09 -11.46
N SER A 572 24.26 8.93 -11.56
CA SER A 572 25.56 8.63 -10.96
C SER A 572 26.47 9.85 -10.87
N MET A 573 27.36 9.85 -9.89
CA MET A 573 28.44 10.84 -9.77
C MET A 573 29.66 10.51 -10.66
N GLN A 574 29.74 9.30 -11.21
CA GLN A 574 30.92 8.82 -11.94
C GLN A 574 30.90 9.23 -13.42
N ARG A 575 31.52 10.38 -13.72
CA ARG A 575 31.61 10.90 -15.10
C ARG A 575 32.44 10.03 -16.04
N VAL A 576 33.45 9.32 -15.53
CA VAL A 576 34.41 8.53 -16.33
C VAL A 576 33.71 7.39 -17.10
N LEU A 577 32.72 6.76 -16.46
CA LEU A 577 32.00 5.61 -17.02
C LEU A 577 30.82 6.01 -17.92
N MET A 578 30.54 7.31 -18.11
CA MET A 578 29.49 7.78 -19.04
C MET A 578 29.69 7.28 -20.47
N LYS A 579 30.94 7.14 -20.93
CA LYS A 579 31.20 6.65 -22.29
C LYS A 579 30.71 5.21 -22.50
N VAL A 580 30.49 4.46 -21.43
CA VAL A 580 30.10 3.06 -21.46
C VAL A 580 28.57 2.89 -21.39
N THR A 581 27.83 3.86 -20.85
CA THR A 581 26.37 3.79 -20.68
C THR A 581 25.62 3.70 -22.00
N ASN A 582 26.14 4.33 -23.05
CA ASN A 582 25.57 4.27 -24.40
C ASN A 582 25.45 2.82 -24.94
N ARG A 583 26.32 1.91 -24.50
CA ARG A 583 26.28 0.48 -24.90
C ARG A 583 25.08 -0.27 -24.33
N PHE A 584 24.59 0.19 -23.18
CA PHE A 584 23.38 -0.27 -22.49
C PHE A 584 22.16 0.60 -22.85
N GLY A 585 22.35 1.46 -23.86
CA GLY A 585 21.34 2.32 -24.46
C GLY A 585 20.79 3.42 -23.55
N VAL A 586 21.40 3.71 -22.40
CA VAL A 586 20.92 4.77 -21.48
C VAL A 586 20.46 6.01 -22.25
N THR A 587 19.21 6.44 -22.04
CA THR A 587 18.61 7.52 -22.85
C THR A 587 18.96 8.89 -22.30
N GLU A 588 19.09 9.00 -20.97
CA GLU A 588 19.43 10.24 -20.28
C GLU A 588 20.40 9.94 -19.13
N PHE A 589 21.24 10.92 -18.79
CA PHE A 589 22.17 10.81 -17.67
C PHE A 589 22.07 12.03 -16.77
N VAL A 590 21.95 11.79 -15.46
CA VAL A 590 21.90 12.82 -14.43
C VAL A 590 23.03 12.61 -13.43
N ASN A 591 23.85 13.63 -13.27
CA ASN A 591 24.83 13.68 -12.18
C ASN A 591 24.28 14.52 -11.05
N PRO A 592 24.03 13.95 -9.86
CA PRO A 592 23.50 14.72 -8.73
C PRO A 592 24.35 15.95 -8.34
N LYS A 593 25.66 15.93 -8.64
CA LYS A 593 26.56 17.07 -8.34
C LYS A 593 26.38 18.28 -9.26
N ASP A 594 25.66 18.11 -10.37
CA ASP A 594 25.49 19.15 -11.39
C ASP A 594 24.24 20.01 -11.13
N HIS A 595 23.53 19.74 -10.03
CA HIS A 595 22.27 20.41 -9.68
C HIS A 595 22.28 20.85 -8.21
N GLU A 596 21.73 22.03 -7.93
CA GLU A 596 21.53 22.53 -6.56
C GLU A 596 20.30 21.91 -5.89
N LYS A 597 19.30 21.51 -6.69
CA LYS A 597 18.08 20.85 -6.21
C LYS A 597 18.33 19.38 -5.89
N PRO A 598 17.55 18.78 -4.97
CA PRO A 598 17.53 17.33 -4.78
C PRO A 598 17.29 16.59 -6.10
N VAL A 599 18.02 15.49 -6.33
CA VAL A 599 17.99 14.81 -7.63
C VAL A 599 16.60 14.26 -7.99
N GLN A 600 15.77 13.91 -7.01
CA GLN A 600 14.38 13.50 -7.24
C GLN A 600 13.51 14.61 -7.84
N GLU A 601 13.78 15.88 -7.53
CA GLU A 601 13.08 17.02 -8.12
C GLU A 601 13.52 17.22 -9.57
N VAL A 602 14.84 17.13 -9.83
CA VAL A 602 15.41 17.20 -11.19
C VAL A 602 14.80 16.12 -12.08
N ILE A 603 14.71 14.88 -11.59
CA ILE A 603 14.11 13.76 -12.32
C ILE A 603 12.64 14.03 -12.63
N SER A 604 11.88 14.53 -11.66
CA SER A 604 10.46 14.85 -11.85
C SER A 604 10.29 15.93 -12.91
N GLU A 605 11.09 16.99 -12.87
CA GLU A 605 11.09 18.06 -13.88
C GLU A 605 11.40 17.55 -15.29
N MET A 606 12.38 16.64 -15.42
CA MET A 606 12.79 16.06 -16.71
C MET A 606 11.75 15.12 -17.34
N THR A 607 10.86 14.53 -16.54
CA THR A 607 10.04 13.39 -16.99
C THR A 607 8.60 13.77 -17.27
N ASP A 608 7.98 14.55 -16.39
CA ASP A 608 6.59 14.98 -16.56
C ASP A 608 6.35 16.45 -16.21
N GLY A 609 7.42 17.27 -16.21
CA GLY A 609 7.34 18.69 -15.87
C GLY A 609 7.20 18.93 -14.36
N GLY A 610 7.57 17.97 -13.53
CA GLY A 610 7.60 18.10 -12.07
C GLY A 610 6.31 17.68 -11.37
N VAL A 611 5.44 16.92 -12.04
CA VAL A 611 4.09 16.64 -11.53
C VAL A 611 4.07 15.35 -10.70
N THR A 612 4.67 14.25 -11.18
CA THR A 612 4.54 12.95 -10.53
C THR A 612 5.82 12.11 -10.49
N GLY A 613 6.85 12.32 -11.32
CA GLY A 613 8.12 11.54 -11.25
C GLY A 613 8.28 10.42 -12.29
N VAL A 614 8.78 9.23 -11.91
CA VAL A 614 8.99 8.08 -12.83
C VAL A 614 8.19 6.84 -12.46
N ASP A 615 7.90 5.98 -13.44
CA ASP A 615 7.15 4.74 -13.19
C ASP A 615 7.90 3.78 -12.28
N ARG A 616 9.22 3.65 -12.48
CA ARG A 616 10.06 2.70 -11.75
C ARG A 616 11.41 3.30 -11.41
N SER A 617 11.98 2.89 -10.28
CA SER A 617 13.38 3.15 -9.93
C SER A 617 14.08 1.88 -9.45
N VAL A 618 15.37 1.76 -9.75
CA VAL A 618 16.24 0.68 -9.29
C VAL A 618 17.51 1.26 -8.68
N GLU A 619 17.68 1.08 -7.37
CA GLU A 619 18.82 1.58 -6.61
C GLU A 619 19.89 0.50 -6.48
N CYS A 620 21.12 0.77 -6.94
CA CYS A 620 22.20 -0.23 -7.02
C CYS A 620 23.50 0.21 -6.32
N THR A 621 23.50 1.32 -5.58
CA THR A 621 24.70 1.91 -4.96
C THR A 621 24.89 1.50 -3.50
N GLY A 622 23.81 1.27 -2.76
CA GLY A 622 23.84 1.03 -1.32
C GLY A 622 23.86 2.31 -0.48
N SER A 623 23.91 3.49 -1.12
CA SER A 623 23.87 4.78 -0.44
C SER A 623 22.45 5.10 0.04
N ILE A 624 22.30 5.46 1.32
CA ILE A 624 21.00 5.88 1.87
C ILE A 624 20.38 7.04 1.10
N ASN A 625 21.18 8.02 0.69
CA ASN A 625 20.67 9.16 -0.09
C ASN A 625 20.12 8.70 -1.46
N ALA A 626 20.76 7.70 -2.08
CA ALA A 626 20.27 7.11 -3.32
C ALA A 626 18.99 6.28 -3.08
N MET A 627 18.89 5.54 -1.98
CA MET A 627 17.69 4.77 -1.62
C MET A 627 16.48 5.67 -1.38
N ILE A 628 16.67 6.75 -0.61
CA ILE A 628 15.60 7.73 -0.34
C ILE A 628 15.19 8.40 -1.65
N SER A 629 16.16 8.88 -2.45
CA SER A 629 15.85 9.53 -3.73
C SER A 629 15.15 8.57 -4.72
N ALA A 630 15.59 7.31 -4.80
CA ALA A 630 14.95 6.31 -5.65
C ALA A 630 13.49 6.07 -5.24
N PHE A 631 13.18 6.07 -3.94
CA PHE A 631 11.80 5.98 -3.47
C PHE A 631 11.01 7.28 -3.68
N GLU A 632 11.65 8.43 -3.52
CA GLU A 632 10.97 9.73 -3.57
C GLU A 632 10.76 10.25 -5.00
N CYS A 633 11.47 9.70 -6.00
CA CYS A 633 11.29 10.08 -7.41
C CYS A 633 10.22 9.28 -8.16
N VAL A 634 9.65 8.20 -7.59
CA VAL A 634 8.63 7.41 -8.29
C VAL A 634 7.23 8.00 -8.15
N HIS A 635 6.38 7.69 -9.12
CA HIS A 635 4.99 8.13 -9.17
C HIS A 635 4.17 7.81 -7.92
N ASP A 636 3.48 8.82 -7.42
CA ASP A 636 2.27 8.65 -6.61
C ASP A 636 1.30 7.68 -7.33
N GLY A 637 0.67 6.74 -6.62
CA GLY A 637 -0.34 5.85 -7.21
C GLY A 637 0.19 4.47 -7.59
N TRP A 638 1.18 4.44 -8.48
CA TRP A 638 1.65 3.18 -9.10
C TRP A 638 3.18 3.04 -9.16
N GLY A 639 3.91 4.02 -8.66
CA GLY A 639 5.37 4.03 -8.67
C GLY A 639 5.96 2.89 -7.85
N VAL A 640 7.01 2.25 -8.39
CA VAL A 640 7.72 1.16 -7.70
C VAL A 640 9.21 1.48 -7.63
N ALA A 641 9.73 1.55 -6.42
CA ALA A 641 11.15 1.62 -6.15
C ALA A 641 11.69 0.26 -5.71
N VAL A 642 12.81 -0.15 -6.29
CA VAL A 642 13.51 -1.39 -5.96
C VAL A 642 14.88 -1.07 -5.39
N LEU A 643 15.12 -1.46 -4.15
CA LEU A 643 16.44 -1.37 -3.50
C LEU A 643 17.21 -2.66 -3.73
N VAL A 644 18.46 -2.51 -4.18
CA VAL A 644 19.38 -3.63 -4.47
C VAL A 644 20.73 -3.42 -3.79
N GLY A 645 21.17 -2.17 -3.69
CA GLY A 645 22.48 -1.85 -3.12
C GLY A 645 22.59 -2.22 -1.64
N VAL A 646 23.78 -2.67 -1.22
CA VAL A 646 24.03 -3.09 0.17
C VAL A 646 24.38 -1.86 1.03
N PRO A 647 23.61 -1.56 2.08
CA PRO A 647 23.87 -0.42 2.97
C PRO A 647 25.01 -0.72 3.95
N ASN A 648 25.50 0.32 4.63
CA ASN A 648 26.36 0.16 5.80
C ASN A 648 25.56 -0.33 7.01
N LYS A 649 26.26 -0.83 8.03
CA LYS A 649 25.65 -1.41 9.24
C LYS A 649 24.78 -0.43 10.04
N ASP A 650 25.17 0.84 10.07
CA ASP A 650 24.51 1.86 10.89
C ASP A 650 23.55 2.76 10.08
N ASP A 651 23.32 2.38 8.81
CA ASP A 651 22.45 3.12 7.90
C ASP A 651 20.97 2.93 8.25
N ALA A 652 20.17 3.98 8.07
CA ALA A 652 18.74 3.96 8.29
C ALA A 652 18.00 4.57 7.10
N PHE A 653 17.07 3.81 6.52
CA PHE A 653 16.13 4.37 5.55
C PHE A 653 15.09 5.20 6.30
N LYS A 654 14.97 6.48 5.93
CA LYS A 654 14.03 7.42 6.55
C LYS A 654 13.22 8.14 5.48
N THR A 655 11.91 8.14 5.61
CA THR A 655 11.01 8.95 4.78
C THR A 655 9.76 9.35 5.58
N HIS A 656 9.04 10.37 5.12
CA HIS A 656 7.76 10.73 5.74
C HIS A 656 6.70 9.68 5.35
N PRO A 657 5.86 9.16 6.27
CA PRO A 657 4.95 8.07 5.93
C PRO A 657 3.90 8.43 4.85
N MET A 658 3.61 9.72 4.64
CA MET A 658 2.77 10.15 3.51
C MET A 658 3.36 9.77 2.14
N ASN A 659 4.68 9.68 1.99
CA ASN A 659 5.29 9.22 0.74
C ASN A 659 4.92 7.76 0.44
N ILE A 660 4.68 6.96 1.48
CA ILE A 660 4.19 5.58 1.35
C ILE A 660 2.68 5.58 1.09
N LEU A 661 1.90 6.35 1.87
CA LEU A 661 0.44 6.45 1.75
C LEU A 661 -0.05 7.02 0.41
N ASN A 662 0.79 7.79 -0.29
CA ASN A 662 0.59 8.18 -1.68
C ASN A 662 0.73 7.00 -2.67
N GLU A 663 0.43 5.78 -2.20
CA GLU A 663 0.39 4.52 -2.95
C GLU A 663 1.68 4.15 -3.68
N ARG A 664 2.82 4.67 -3.20
CA ARG A 664 4.13 4.23 -3.68
C ARG A 664 4.46 2.86 -3.13
N THR A 665 5.16 2.06 -3.92
CA THR A 665 5.64 0.74 -3.50
C THR A 665 7.15 0.74 -3.35
N LEU A 666 7.64 0.33 -2.18
CA LEU A 666 9.04 0.05 -1.93
C LEU A 666 9.26 -1.46 -1.86
N LYS A 667 10.21 -1.98 -2.63
CA LYS A 667 10.64 -3.37 -2.60
C LYS A 667 12.14 -3.42 -2.39
N GLY A 668 12.63 -4.47 -1.74
CA GLY A 668 14.03 -4.82 -1.82
C GLY A 668 14.22 -6.17 -2.48
N THR A 669 15.46 -6.46 -2.84
CA THR A 669 15.82 -7.75 -3.41
C THR A 669 17.27 -8.10 -3.12
N PHE A 670 17.50 -9.38 -2.79
CA PHE A 670 18.81 -10.00 -2.89
C PHE A 670 18.87 -10.80 -4.20
N PHE A 671 19.94 -10.61 -4.96
CA PHE A 671 20.15 -11.31 -6.23
C PHE A 671 19.03 -11.15 -7.28
N GLY A 672 18.18 -10.11 -7.18
CA GLY A 672 17.11 -9.86 -8.15
C GLY A 672 15.97 -10.90 -8.09
N ASN A 673 15.76 -11.51 -6.93
CA ASN A 673 14.85 -12.64 -6.68
C ASN A 673 15.14 -13.84 -7.61
N CYS A 674 16.36 -13.91 -8.14
CA CYS A 674 16.83 -14.99 -8.99
C CYS A 674 17.16 -16.19 -8.09
N LYS A 675 16.48 -17.32 -8.32
CA LYS A 675 16.86 -18.60 -7.73
C LYS A 675 17.97 -19.21 -8.60
N PRO A 676 19.23 -19.20 -8.15
CA PRO A 676 20.33 -19.37 -9.09
C PRO A 676 20.34 -20.73 -9.79
N ARG A 677 19.92 -21.81 -9.11
CA ARG A 677 19.86 -23.14 -9.72
C ARG A 677 18.81 -23.27 -10.82
N SER A 678 17.65 -22.64 -10.67
CA SER A 678 16.55 -22.74 -11.65
C SER A 678 16.60 -21.63 -12.70
N ASP A 679 17.08 -20.44 -12.34
CA ASP A 679 16.87 -19.24 -13.13
C ASP A 679 18.13 -18.85 -13.90
N LEU A 680 19.33 -19.08 -13.34
CA LEU A 680 20.59 -18.73 -14.01
C LEU A 680 20.79 -19.44 -15.37
N PRO A 681 20.40 -20.72 -15.55
CA PRO A 681 20.45 -21.36 -16.87
C PRO A 681 19.64 -20.60 -17.93
N SER A 682 18.49 -20.03 -17.56
CA SER A 682 17.69 -19.23 -18.49
C SER A 682 18.38 -17.91 -18.88
N VAL A 683 19.17 -17.32 -17.96
CA VAL A 683 19.96 -16.12 -18.25
C VAL A 683 21.11 -16.44 -19.21
N VAL A 684 21.72 -17.63 -19.07
CA VAL A 684 22.72 -18.14 -20.02
C VAL A 684 22.09 -18.33 -21.41
N GLU A 685 20.92 -18.95 -21.49
CA GLU A 685 20.21 -19.13 -22.77
C GLU A 685 19.88 -17.78 -23.44
N LYS A 686 19.52 -16.75 -22.67
CA LYS A 686 19.33 -15.39 -23.20
C LYS A 686 20.60 -14.82 -23.83
N HIS A 687 21.77 -15.09 -23.25
CA HIS A 687 23.04 -14.71 -23.88
C HIS A 687 23.29 -15.51 -25.17
N MET A 688 23.08 -16.83 -25.14
CA MET A 688 23.23 -17.70 -26.31
C MET A 688 22.33 -17.26 -27.48
N ASN A 689 21.11 -16.80 -27.16
CA ASN A 689 20.16 -16.26 -28.13
C ASN A 689 20.42 -14.80 -28.52
N LYS A 690 21.52 -14.19 -28.06
CA LYS A 690 21.89 -12.79 -28.31
C LYS A 690 20.87 -11.77 -27.80
N GLU A 691 20.04 -12.14 -26.83
CA GLU A 691 19.17 -11.20 -26.12
C GLU A 691 19.99 -10.32 -25.15
N ILE A 692 21.09 -10.88 -24.62
CA ILE A 692 22.03 -10.22 -23.71
C ILE A 692 23.45 -10.36 -24.26
N GLU A 693 24.14 -9.24 -24.41
CA GLU A 693 25.53 -9.18 -24.89
C GLU A 693 26.48 -9.04 -23.69
N LEU A 694 26.99 -10.16 -23.17
CA LEU A 694 27.85 -10.20 -21.97
C LEU A 694 29.20 -9.53 -22.19
N GLU A 695 29.66 -9.48 -23.43
CA GLU A 695 30.87 -8.81 -23.87
C GLU A 695 30.86 -7.33 -23.50
N LYS A 696 29.69 -6.69 -23.44
CA LYS A 696 29.55 -5.28 -23.04
C LYS A 696 30.00 -5.02 -21.60
N PHE A 697 29.95 -6.04 -20.74
CA PHE A 697 30.31 -5.94 -19.32
C PHE A 697 31.79 -6.24 -19.07
N ILE A 698 32.47 -6.94 -19.98
CA ILE A 698 33.88 -7.32 -19.84
C ILE A 698 34.74 -6.17 -20.35
N THR A 699 35.51 -5.54 -19.47
CA THR A 699 36.43 -4.46 -19.87
C THR A 699 37.87 -4.90 -19.94
N HIS A 700 38.26 -5.93 -19.19
CA HIS A 700 39.63 -6.44 -19.14
C HIS A 700 39.64 -7.96 -19.10
N GLU A 701 40.68 -8.55 -19.65
CA GLU A 701 41.05 -9.96 -19.44
C GLU A 701 42.53 -10.00 -19.07
N VAL A 702 42.87 -10.72 -18.01
CA VAL A 702 44.26 -10.88 -17.55
C VAL A 702 44.57 -12.35 -17.26
N ALA A 703 45.84 -12.72 -17.32
CA ALA A 703 46.28 -14.02 -16.83
C ALA A 703 46.23 -14.06 -15.29
N PHE A 704 46.10 -15.24 -14.69
CA PHE A 704 46.11 -15.41 -13.23
C PHE A 704 47.39 -14.87 -12.59
N THR A 705 48.54 -15.02 -13.27
CA THR A 705 49.83 -14.44 -12.86
C THR A 705 49.82 -12.91 -12.74
N ASP A 706 48.87 -12.25 -13.41
CA ASP A 706 48.68 -10.80 -13.44
C ASP A 706 47.49 -10.33 -12.58
N ILE A 707 46.99 -11.14 -11.65
CA ILE A 707 45.78 -10.85 -10.85
C ILE A 707 45.79 -9.48 -10.16
N ASN A 708 46.96 -8.99 -9.71
CA ASN A 708 47.08 -7.67 -9.09
C ASN A 708 46.71 -6.52 -10.04
N LYS A 709 46.95 -6.66 -11.36
CA LYS A 709 46.49 -5.67 -12.35
C LYS A 709 44.96 -5.60 -12.39
N ALA A 710 44.26 -6.72 -12.21
CA ALA A 710 42.79 -6.73 -12.12
C ALA A 710 42.29 -5.91 -10.92
N PHE A 711 42.94 -6.03 -9.75
CA PHE A 711 42.64 -5.22 -8.58
C PHE A 711 42.93 -3.73 -8.81
N GLU A 712 44.03 -3.39 -9.47
CA GLU A 712 44.34 -2.01 -9.83
C GLU A 712 43.28 -1.39 -10.73
N TYR A 713 42.85 -2.08 -11.79
CA TYR A 713 41.77 -1.59 -12.66
C TYR A 713 40.47 -1.38 -11.88
N MET A 714 40.16 -2.25 -10.92
CA MET A 714 38.98 -2.11 -10.06
C MET A 714 39.10 -0.88 -9.14
N LEU A 715 40.25 -0.69 -8.47
CA LEU A 715 40.48 0.44 -7.56
C LEU A 715 40.49 1.79 -8.30
N LYS A 716 40.97 1.83 -9.55
CA LYS A 716 40.91 3.01 -10.43
C LYS A 716 39.52 3.28 -11.01
N GLY A 717 38.57 2.35 -10.85
CA GLY A 717 37.24 2.44 -11.45
C GLY A 717 37.24 2.24 -12.98
N GLU A 718 38.29 1.63 -13.52
CA GLU A 718 38.47 1.33 -14.96
C GLU A 718 37.87 -0.05 -15.33
N SER A 719 37.62 -0.91 -14.33
CA SER A 719 37.03 -2.24 -14.54
C SER A 719 35.54 -2.31 -14.23
N LEU A 720 34.73 -2.83 -15.16
CA LEU A 720 33.36 -3.29 -14.87
C LEU A 720 33.37 -4.78 -14.48
N ARG A 721 33.95 -5.60 -15.37
CA ARG A 721 34.34 -6.98 -15.13
C ARG A 721 35.71 -7.23 -15.74
N CYS A 722 36.56 -7.90 -14.96
CA CYS A 722 37.83 -8.43 -15.40
C CYS A 722 37.73 -9.96 -15.39
N ILE A 723 38.02 -10.60 -16.53
CA ILE A 723 38.14 -12.07 -16.59
C ILE A 723 39.57 -12.44 -16.24
N ILE A 724 39.74 -13.30 -15.25
CA ILE A 724 41.04 -13.88 -14.91
C ILE A 724 41.11 -15.26 -15.56
N ARG A 725 41.99 -15.41 -16.55
CA ARG A 725 42.23 -16.70 -17.20
C ARG A 725 43.16 -17.52 -16.32
N MET A 726 42.65 -18.67 -15.86
CA MET A 726 43.47 -19.67 -15.17
C MET A 726 44.41 -20.32 -16.19
N ASP A 727 45.64 -20.59 -15.79
CA ASP A 727 46.58 -21.36 -16.61
C ASP A 727 46.01 -22.79 -16.74
N ALA A 728 45.91 -23.27 -17.98
CA ALA A 728 45.25 -24.53 -18.33
C ALA A 728 46.10 -25.76 -18.04
#